data_AF-A0A022XWN4-F1
#
_entry.id   AF-A0A022XWN4-F1
#
_cell.length_a   1.000
_cell.length_b   1.000
_cell.length_c   1.000
_cell.angle_alpha   90.00
_cell.angle_beta   90.00
_cell.angle_gamma   90.00
#
_symmetry.space_group_name_H-M   'P 1'
#
loop_
_entity.id
_entity.type
_entity.pdbx_description
1 polymer ?
#
loop_
_entity_poly.entity_id
_entity_poly.type
_entity_poly.pdbx_seq_one_letter_code
_entity_poly.pdbx_strand_id
1 'polypeptide(L)'
;MDSITTLTVGRVSGLIAFGNFVLTVTFPLLLAIVLIHRLRDKLSAVSWSVLARQLHSTLWPSILRTDSVAGKHVYWSVSALAYTNIGLAVLGVVSGVVTPLGLGDHIRPAESRDVSFHYAPDLSNFGKNTIARPVMPLSRDCIITSAYCPGAIVPGAVINQGEGNRSANPDITATTRIPENITEMFSSVSKKSSVAGILDIQYRFWLPYTSEYFDDHKPYPRGQLLSLESLISRDDITLVEGVIADMHSGGIGFRNHSVPSGIPFGAEWEEDILWVEPEISCVNTNLTYELTLADTRNGTFSPPIRSIELVDEGGFSNLRHGNPYKGWPNITYASPDPQLRADRSAWLNNFLAGFTYNLTDGNSSAVGYGFNVTPGKHYPIAGSVPYFVTLDIQSLSLNGAWLNLPSASFDNNGTLTVGNRTIKSAEDDLYWYSIGLFSELNGRCLGQYNDASIRNEYNVDQDDHPLWALEDWWHPGSEGAFTGPLWGIVDNSYKGTPGYNFTRAPSFYLPYSYYSLTLSSSTGPLDNLAGASMPYGIMGKLLLNSFFSRFSDDYISYSGASNVGLGNKWRNLSKTADDASKLLRLIWTDIMASNTVGTNMRESTSLEKRATGVGPFTRTVRAYERKVTYDLRFAIPAIFFLFSWLLLLLASLVMTISDGHPFTRLKKLLNDTSVGRIAASSEYPESRSMQDASTKDWLASAGHLPVRLSGLSKVPGTDELEESGKAPSSRLLQPALSDNPDNGTP
;
A
#
# COMPACT_ATOMS: atom_id res chain seq x y z
N MET A 1 -23.70 23.81 10.03
CA MET A 1 -24.87 22.92 10.08
C MET A 1 -24.52 21.76 10.99
N ASP A 2 -25.09 21.84 12.19
CA ASP A 2 -25.34 20.87 13.25
C ASP A 2 -24.48 19.62 13.36
N SER A 3 -23.87 19.49 14.54
CA SER A 3 -23.18 18.31 15.02
C SER A 3 -24.13 17.10 15.00
N ILE A 4 -24.05 16.30 13.95
CA ILE A 4 -24.53 14.92 14.00
C ILE A 4 -23.61 14.23 15.00
N THR A 5 -24.08 14.15 16.24
CA THR A 5 -23.40 13.41 17.30
C THR A 5 -23.26 11.97 16.83
N THR A 6 -22.03 11.58 16.48
CA THR A 6 -21.72 10.21 16.06
C THR A 6 -22.13 9.28 17.19
N LEU A 7 -23.19 8.48 16.95
CA LEU A 7 -23.69 7.52 17.92
C LEU A 7 -22.58 6.48 18.15
N THR A 8 -22.06 6.41 19.37
CA THR A 8 -21.11 5.37 19.76
C THR A 8 -21.87 4.10 20.14
N VAL A 9 -21.22 2.94 19.99
CA VAL A 9 -21.77 1.65 20.46
C VAL A 9 -22.22 1.73 21.92
N GLY A 10 -21.47 2.44 22.78
CA GLY A 10 -21.83 2.65 24.18
C GLY A 10 -23.12 3.48 24.38
N ARG A 11 -23.34 4.54 23.58
CA ARG A 11 -24.58 5.33 23.65
C ARG A 11 -25.80 4.53 23.18
N VAL A 12 -25.64 3.76 22.10
CA VAL A 12 -26.73 2.92 21.58
C VAL A 12 -27.04 1.77 22.54
N SER A 13 -26.01 1.11 23.09
CA SER A 13 -26.16 0.09 24.13
C SER A 13 -26.86 0.65 25.37
N GLY A 14 -26.48 1.86 25.83
CA GLY A 14 -27.14 2.54 26.95
C GLY A 14 -28.63 2.83 26.71
N LEU A 15 -29.00 3.25 25.49
CA LEU A 15 -30.41 3.44 25.10
C LEU A 15 -31.19 2.12 25.09
N ILE A 16 -30.60 1.05 24.57
CA ILE A 16 -31.20 -0.29 24.57
C ILE A 16 -31.40 -0.79 26.01
N ALA A 17 -30.39 -0.65 26.87
CA ALA A 17 -30.45 -1.04 28.28
C ALA A 17 -31.53 -0.25 29.04
N PHE A 18 -31.66 1.04 28.78
CA PHE A 18 -32.72 1.87 29.34
C PHE A 18 -34.11 1.40 28.89
N GLY A 19 -34.30 1.11 27.59
CA GLY A 19 -35.55 0.55 27.09
C GLY A 19 -35.92 -0.77 27.76
N ASN A 20 -34.94 -1.66 27.92
CA ASN A 20 -35.14 -2.94 28.60
C ASN A 20 -35.49 -2.77 30.10
N PHE A 21 -34.89 -1.79 30.78
CA PHE A 21 -35.24 -1.44 32.16
C PHE A 21 -36.69 -0.97 32.29
N VAL A 22 -37.14 -0.06 31.41
CA VAL A 22 -38.53 0.42 31.40
C VAL A 22 -39.52 -0.73 31.19
N LEU A 23 -39.24 -1.62 30.23
CA LEU A 23 -40.06 -2.81 29.99
C LEU A 23 -40.14 -3.70 31.23
N THR A 24 -39.00 -3.96 31.87
CA THR A 24 -38.91 -4.85 33.06
C THR A 24 -39.70 -4.29 34.26
N VAL A 25 -39.65 -2.97 34.49
CA VAL A 25 -40.36 -2.32 35.62
C VAL A 25 -41.87 -2.24 35.37
N THR A 26 -42.28 -1.96 34.13
CA THR A 26 -43.69 -1.71 33.81
C THR A 26 -44.49 -2.99 33.55
N PHE A 27 -43.85 -4.06 33.10
CA PHE A 27 -44.52 -5.34 32.85
C PHE A 27 -45.33 -5.89 34.04
N PRO A 28 -44.77 -6.05 35.27
CA PRO A 28 -45.52 -6.57 36.41
C PRO A 28 -46.67 -5.64 36.84
N LEU A 29 -46.53 -4.32 36.59
CA LEU A 29 -47.59 -3.36 36.86
C LEU A 29 -48.80 -3.57 35.92
N LEU A 30 -48.54 -3.75 34.63
CA LEU A 30 -49.57 -4.04 33.63
C LEU A 30 -50.24 -5.40 33.87
N LEU A 31 -49.45 -6.42 34.22
CA LEU A 31 -49.96 -7.75 34.53
C LEU A 31 -50.93 -7.73 35.73
N ALA A 32 -50.62 -6.95 36.77
CA ALA A 32 -51.50 -6.80 37.92
C ALA A 32 -52.86 -6.19 37.55
N ILE A 33 -52.89 -5.19 36.66
CA ILE A 33 -54.15 -4.60 36.18
C ILE A 33 -54.99 -5.64 35.43
N VAL A 34 -54.35 -6.41 34.52
CA VAL A 34 -55.03 -7.46 33.75
C VAL A 34 -55.58 -8.57 34.66
N LEU A 35 -54.84 -8.95 35.70
CA LEU A 35 -55.27 -9.95 36.69
C LEU A 35 -56.54 -9.51 37.42
N ILE A 36 -56.63 -8.24 37.84
CA ILE A 36 -57.77 -7.71 38.59
C ILE A 36 -59.06 -7.77 37.78
N HIS A 37 -58.99 -7.44 36.50
CA HIS A 37 -60.16 -7.43 35.63
C HIS A 37 -60.76 -8.84 35.44
N ARG A 38 -59.91 -9.88 35.40
CA ARG A 38 -60.36 -11.27 35.24
C ARG A 38 -60.90 -11.93 36.52
N LEU A 39 -60.72 -11.33 37.69
CA LEU A 39 -61.10 -11.94 38.95
C LEU A 39 -62.58 -11.65 39.30
N ARG A 40 -63.29 -12.72 39.68
CA ARG A 40 -64.67 -12.67 40.18
C ARG A 40 -64.69 -12.43 41.70
N ASP A 41 -65.79 -11.92 42.22
CA ASP A 41 -65.92 -11.49 43.62
C ASP A 41 -65.89 -12.63 44.67
N LYS A 42 -65.81 -13.90 44.24
CA LYS A 42 -65.68 -15.07 45.11
C LYS A 42 -64.52 -15.95 44.65
N LEU A 43 -63.48 -16.04 45.47
CA LEU A 43 -62.27 -16.84 45.24
C LEU A 43 -62.00 -17.74 46.45
N SER A 44 -61.32 -18.87 46.23
CA SER A 44 -60.89 -19.76 47.32
C SER A 44 -59.81 -19.11 48.18
N ALA A 45 -59.68 -19.51 49.45
CA ALA A 45 -58.65 -18.96 50.36
C ALA A 45 -57.21 -19.14 49.81
N VAL A 46 -56.95 -20.26 49.13
CA VAL A 46 -55.64 -20.53 48.48
C VAL A 46 -55.41 -19.57 47.31
N SER A 47 -56.44 -19.32 46.50
CA SER A 47 -56.36 -18.35 45.39
C SER A 47 -56.14 -16.92 45.88
N TRP A 48 -56.74 -16.56 47.02
CA TRP A 48 -56.50 -15.27 47.69
C TRP A 48 -55.06 -15.11 48.16
N SER A 49 -54.43 -16.15 48.73
CA SER A 49 -53.01 -16.09 49.11
C SER A 49 -52.07 -15.94 47.91
N VAL A 50 -52.36 -16.64 46.80
CA VAL A 50 -51.58 -16.51 45.56
C VAL A 50 -51.74 -15.12 44.94
N LEU A 51 -52.97 -14.58 44.92
CA LEU A 51 -53.27 -13.25 44.42
C LEU A 51 -52.60 -12.15 45.27
N ALA A 52 -52.72 -12.25 46.59
CA ALA A 52 -52.07 -11.35 47.54
C ALA A 52 -50.56 -11.31 47.29
N ARG A 53 -49.93 -12.48 47.16
CA ARG A 53 -48.49 -12.59 46.88
C ARG A 53 -48.11 -11.88 45.58
N GLN A 54 -48.89 -12.04 44.51
CA GLN A 54 -48.59 -11.43 43.21
C GLN A 54 -48.78 -9.91 43.25
N LEU A 55 -49.89 -9.41 43.80
CA LEU A 55 -50.16 -7.97 43.90
C LEU A 55 -49.15 -7.24 44.79
N HIS A 56 -48.81 -7.83 45.94
CA HIS A 56 -47.83 -7.28 46.88
C HIS A 56 -46.38 -7.39 46.39
N SER A 57 -46.10 -8.19 45.35
CA SER A 57 -44.78 -8.28 44.70
C SER A 57 -44.52 -7.19 43.65
N THR A 58 -45.52 -6.37 43.33
CA THR A 58 -45.41 -5.26 42.37
C THR A 58 -45.10 -3.93 43.06
N LEU A 59 -44.89 -2.85 42.29
CA LEU A 59 -44.76 -1.49 42.84
C LEU A 59 -46.10 -0.84 43.20
N TRP A 60 -47.25 -1.48 42.93
CA TRP A 60 -48.58 -0.95 43.22
C TRP A 60 -48.81 -0.57 44.70
N PRO A 61 -48.34 -1.34 45.69
CA PRO A 61 -48.47 -0.97 47.09
C PRO A 61 -47.83 0.38 47.44
N SER A 62 -46.66 0.67 46.87
CA SER A 62 -45.97 1.95 47.06
C SER A 62 -46.66 3.09 46.31
N ILE A 63 -47.14 2.84 45.09
CA ILE A 63 -47.84 3.85 44.26
C ILE A 63 -49.19 4.23 44.87
N LEU A 64 -50.00 3.26 45.29
CA LEU A 64 -51.34 3.48 45.85
C LEU A 64 -51.34 3.72 47.37
N ARG A 65 -50.16 3.69 47.99
CA ARG A 65 -49.93 3.86 49.43
C ARG A 65 -50.79 2.90 50.27
N THR A 66 -50.66 1.60 50.03
CA THR A 66 -51.34 0.54 50.79
C THR A 66 -50.36 -0.19 51.73
N ASP A 67 -50.84 -0.64 52.89
CA ASP A 67 -50.04 -1.04 54.08
C ASP A 67 -49.23 -2.35 54.01
N SER A 68 -48.84 -2.83 52.83
CA SER A 68 -48.00 -4.03 52.73
C SER A 68 -46.51 -3.78 52.96
N VAL A 69 -46.10 -2.55 53.29
CA VAL A 69 -44.70 -2.20 53.55
C VAL A 69 -44.55 -1.45 54.88
N ALA A 70 -44.55 -2.20 55.98
CA ALA A 70 -43.82 -1.81 57.20
C ALA A 70 -42.55 -2.65 57.27
N GLY A 71 -41.48 -2.15 56.65
CA GLY A 71 -40.19 -2.86 56.59
C GLY A 71 -39.43 -2.77 57.92
N LYS A 72 -39.49 -3.82 58.74
CA LYS A 72 -38.40 -4.21 59.66
C LYS A 72 -38.57 -5.66 60.13
N HIS A 73 -37.49 -6.44 59.94
CA HIS A 73 -37.24 -7.82 60.37
C HIS A 73 -38.09 -8.94 59.74
N VAL A 74 -37.63 -9.51 58.61
CA VAL A 74 -38.13 -10.79 58.10
C VAL A 74 -36.98 -11.69 57.62
N TYR A 75 -37.06 -12.97 57.98
CA TYR A 75 -36.10 -14.05 57.70
C TYR A 75 -36.18 -14.59 56.26
N TRP A 76 -35.03 -15.01 55.73
CA TRP A 76 -34.69 -15.34 54.34
C TRP A 76 -35.44 -16.55 53.70
N SER A 77 -35.98 -17.49 54.47
CA SER A 77 -36.26 -18.86 53.99
C SER A 77 -37.64 -19.11 53.35
N VAL A 78 -38.48 -18.11 53.09
CA VAL A 78 -39.82 -18.31 52.48
C VAL A 78 -39.96 -17.70 51.07
N SER A 79 -38.85 -17.26 50.47
CA SER A 79 -38.83 -16.66 49.12
C SER A 79 -38.49 -17.67 48.02
N ALA A 80 -39.32 -18.69 47.82
CA ALA A 80 -39.00 -19.77 46.87
C ALA A 80 -40.13 -20.19 45.91
N LEU A 81 -41.10 -19.33 45.58
CA LEU A 81 -42.12 -19.67 44.57
C LEU A 81 -42.70 -18.44 43.85
N ALA A 82 -41.80 -17.64 43.29
CA ALA A 82 -42.05 -16.53 42.38
C ALA A 82 -41.78 -16.96 40.91
N TYR A 83 -42.18 -18.17 40.53
CA TYR A 83 -41.72 -18.81 39.28
C TYR A 83 -42.34 -18.28 37.97
N THR A 84 -43.33 -17.37 38.03
CA THR A 84 -43.79 -16.63 36.83
C THR A 84 -43.01 -15.34 36.59
N ASN A 85 -42.51 -14.69 37.65
CA ASN A 85 -41.57 -13.56 37.54
C ASN A 85 -40.18 -14.03 37.07
N ILE A 86 -39.79 -15.29 37.33
CA ILE A 86 -38.48 -15.82 36.95
C ILE A 86 -38.33 -15.95 35.43
N GLY A 87 -39.29 -16.55 34.72
CA GLY A 87 -39.19 -16.68 33.26
C GLY A 87 -39.09 -15.33 32.53
N LEU A 88 -39.76 -14.31 33.08
CA LEU A 88 -39.79 -12.97 32.52
C LEU A 88 -38.60 -12.10 32.94
N ALA A 89 -38.13 -12.26 34.18
CA ALA A 89 -36.87 -11.67 34.62
C ALA A 89 -35.69 -12.28 33.88
N VAL A 90 -35.71 -13.59 33.61
CA VAL A 90 -34.74 -14.27 32.75
C VAL A 90 -34.81 -13.72 31.33
N LEU A 91 -36.01 -13.55 30.75
CA LEU A 91 -36.15 -12.96 29.41
C LEU A 91 -35.65 -11.50 29.38
N GLY A 92 -35.93 -10.70 30.40
CA GLY A 92 -35.44 -9.34 30.55
C GLY A 92 -33.92 -9.26 30.76
N VAL A 93 -33.33 -10.18 31.52
CA VAL A 93 -31.87 -10.28 31.70
C VAL A 93 -31.20 -10.74 30.40
N VAL A 94 -31.73 -11.77 29.75
CA VAL A 94 -31.22 -12.29 28.47
C VAL A 94 -31.36 -11.22 27.38
N SER A 95 -32.50 -10.54 27.28
CA SER A 95 -32.69 -9.38 26.39
C SER A 95 -31.69 -8.27 26.72
N GLY A 96 -31.53 -7.90 27.99
CA GLY A 96 -30.60 -6.84 28.40
C GLY A 96 -29.13 -7.14 28.07
N VAL A 97 -28.72 -8.41 28.07
CA VAL A 97 -27.35 -8.84 27.78
C VAL A 97 -27.13 -9.13 26.30
N VAL A 98 -28.04 -9.85 25.64
CA VAL A 98 -27.89 -10.34 24.26
C VAL A 98 -28.12 -9.23 23.24
N THR A 99 -29.04 -8.30 23.48
CA THR A 99 -29.40 -7.27 22.49
C THR A 99 -28.24 -6.32 22.19
N PRO A 100 -27.44 -5.87 23.18
CA PRO A 100 -26.24 -5.06 22.91
C PRO A 100 -25.09 -5.80 22.21
N LEU A 101 -25.02 -7.14 22.30
CA LEU A 101 -23.97 -7.94 21.64
C LEU A 101 -24.03 -7.89 20.11
N GLY A 102 -25.20 -7.56 19.54
CA GLY A 102 -25.37 -7.39 18.09
C GLY A 102 -24.81 -6.09 17.51
N LEU A 103 -24.29 -5.17 18.35
CA LEU A 103 -23.71 -3.92 17.89
C LEU A 103 -22.26 -4.14 17.42
N GLY A 104 -22.04 -3.94 16.13
CA GLY A 104 -20.72 -3.93 15.50
C GLY A 104 -20.28 -2.51 15.18
N ASP A 105 -18.99 -2.26 15.33
CA ASP A 105 -18.34 -1.04 14.88
C ASP A 105 -17.47 -1.36 13.66
N HIS A 106 -17.85 -0.86 12.49
CA HIS A 106 -17.13 -1.12 11.26
C HIS A 106 -16.72 0.19 10.59
N ILE A 107 -15.48 0.21 10.11
CA ILE A 107 -14.97 1.24 9.22
C ILE A 107 -15.36 0.82 7.80
N ARG A 108 -16.13 1.64 7.09
CA ARG A 108 -16.54 1.36 5.71
C ARG A 108 -16.30 2.59 4.81
N PRO A 109 -16.06 2.38 3.52
CA PRO A 109 -15.97 3.48 2.56
C PRO A 109 -17.31 4.22 2.48
N ALA A 110 -17.24 5.54 2.63
CA ALA A 110 -18.37 6.46 2.52
C ALA A 110 -18.50 6.98 1.07
N GLU A 111 -19.28 8.04 0.90
CA GLU A 111 -19.38 8.75 -0.37
C GLU A 111 -18.07 9.49 -0.70
N SER A 112 -17.81 9.62 -2.00
CA SER A 112 -16.67 10.36 -2.51
C SER A 112 -16.77 11.84 -2.15
N ARG A 113 -15.67 12.40 -1.66
CA ARG A 113 -15.58 13.82 -1.30
C ARG A 113 -14.22 14.39 -1.68
N ASP A 114 -14.19 15.67 -2.03
CA ASP A 114 -12.94 16.36 -2.32
C ASP A 114 -12.21 16.74 -1.03
N VAL A 115 -10.94 16.34 -0.93
CA VAL A 115 -10.12 16.57 0.25
C VAL A 115 -8.76 17.12 -0.18
N SER A 116 -8.20 17.99 0.66
CA SER A 116 -6.86 18.53 0.47
C SER A 116 -5.78 17.49 0.72
N PHE A 117 -4.79 17.43 -0.15
CA PHE A 117 -3.59 16.61 0.03
C PHE A 117 -2.46 17.44 0.64
N HIS A 118 -1.68 16.81 1.51
CA HIS A 118 -0.47 17.38 2.09
C HIS A 118 0.70 16.41 1.96
N TYR A 119 1.90 16.96 1.88
CA TYR A 119 3.13 16.18 1.92
C TYR A 119 3.16 15.27 3.14
N ALA A 120 3.46 13.99 2.91
CA ALA A 120 3.75 13.01 3.93
C ALA A 120 5.27 12.75 3.91
N PRO A 121 6.02 13.14 4.94
CA PRO A 121 7.45 12.84 5.00
C PRO A 121 7.70 11.34 5.02
N ASP A 122 8.58 10.82 4.15
CA ASP A 122 9.07 9.45 4.28
C ASP A 122 9.97 9.32 5.52
N LEU A 123 9.64 8.34 6.37
CA LEU A 123 10.38 8.05 7.60
C LEU A 123 11.51 7.02 7.40
N SER A 124 11.61 6.43 6.21
CA SER A 124 12.65 5.50 5.80
C SER A 124 14.01 6.20 5.65
N ASN A 125 15.06 5.41 5.39
CA ASN A 125 16.39 5.95 5.06
C ASN A 125 16.37 6.86 3.81
N PHE A 126 15.43 6.62 2.88
CA PHE A 126 15.28 7.46 1.68
C PHE A 126 14.81 8.86 2.05
N GLY A 127 13.71 8.99 2.80
CA GLY A 127 13.21 10.29 3.25
C GLY A 127 14.15 11.03 4.20
N LYS A 128 14.81 10.32 5.13
CA LYS A 128 15.72 10.96 6.10
C LYS A 128 16.97 11.55 5.46
N ASN A 129 17.49 10.91 4.42
CA ASN A 129 18.74 11.33 3.78
C ASN A 129 18.54 12.15 2.50
N THR A 130 17.32 12.21 1.96
CA THR A 130 17.02 13.12 0.84
C THR A 130 17.13 14.58 1.30
N ILE A 131 18.03 15.34 0.68
CA ILE A 131 18.29 16.72 1.07
C ILE A 131 17.20 17.67 0.56
N ALA A 132 17.10 18.84 1.21
CA ALA A 132 16.18 19.90 0.81
C ALA A 132 16.46 20.38 -0.62
N ARG A 133 15.47 21.02 -1.25
CA ARG A 133 15.60 21.51 -2.61
C ARG A 133 16.53 22.72 -2.69
N PRO A 134 17.30 22.86 -3.79
CA PRO A 134 18.13 24.04 -3.97
C PRO A 134 17.24 25.28 -4.08
N VAL A 135 17.60 26.35 -3.38
CA VAL A 135 17.04 27.71 -3.58
C VAL A 135 17.72 28.35 -4.80
N MET A 136 17.85 27.58 -5.88
CA MET A 136 18.49 27.97 -7.14
C MET A 136 17.65 27.41 -8.29
N PRO A 137 17.62 28.09 -9.46
CA PRO A 137 16.86 27.62 -10.61
C PRO A 137 17.38 26.27 -11.14
N LEU A 138 16.57 25.63 -11.97
CA LEU A 138 17.02 24.49 -12.76
C LEU A 138 18.18 24.89 -13.66
N SER A 139 19.18 24.03 -13.73
CA SER A 139 20.39 24.15 -14.53
C SER A 139 20.36 23.10 -15.65
N ARG A 140 21.00 23.40 -16.77
CA ARG A 140 21.21 22.52 -17.92
C ARG A 140 22.61 22.81 -18.46
N ASP A 141 23.53 21.86 -18.32
CA ASP A 141 24.94 22.03 -18.64
C ASP A 141 25.38 20.99 -19.67
N CYS A 142 25.76 21.47 -20.85
CA CYS A 142 26.19 20.64 -21.97
C CYS A 142 27.72 20.61 -22.14
N ILE A 143 28.51 21.28 -21.29
CA ILE A 143 29.97 21.52 -21.40
C ILE A 143 30.39 22.34 -22.64
N ILE A 144 29.50 22.57 -23.60
CA ILE A 144 29.82 23.38 -24.78
C ILE A 144 29.92 24.86 -24.38
N THR A 145 31.14 25.40 -24.35
CA THR A 145 31.40 26.80 -23.98
C THR A 145 31.12 27.80 -25.11
N SER A 146 31.00 27.29 -26.34
CA SER A 146 30.83 28.10 -27.56
C SER A 146 29.40 28.14 -28.10
N ALA A 147 28.47 27.41 -27.47
CA ALA A 147 27.07 27.31 -27.86
C ALA A 147 26.19 27.03 -26.63
N TYR A 148 24.91 27.38 -26.72
CA TYR A 148 23.93 27.13 -25.66
C TYR A 148 23.31 25.74 -25.82
N CYS A 149 22.96 25.09 -24.70
CA CYS A 149 22.19 23.85 -24.73
C CYS A 149 20.89 24.03 -25.53
N PRO A 150 20.43 23.02 -26.28
CA PRO A 150 19.06 22.98 -26.76
C PRO A 150 18.07 23.23 -25.61
N GLY A 151 17.04 24.03 -25.88
CA GLY A 151 16.04 24.45 -24.89
C GLY A 151 16.52 25.46 -23.84
N ALA A 152 17.78 25.93 -23.87
CA ALA A 152 18.29 26.96 -22.97
C ALA A 152 18.01 28.40 -23.48
N ILE A 153 18.15 29.40 -22.59
CA ILE A 153 18.02 30.81 -22.96
C ILE A 153 19.18 31.20 -23.89
N VAL A 154 18.85 31.70 -25.09
CA VAL A 154 19.83 32.28 -26.04
C VAL A 154 19.55 33.77 -26.18
N PRO A 155 20.37 34.66 -25.61
CA PRO A 155 20.14 36.10 -25.72
C PRO A 155 20.45 36.61 -27.14
N GLY A 156 19.56 37.44 -27.72
CA GLY A 156 19.76 38.06 -29.03
C GLY A 156 19.32 37.20 -30.23
N ALA A 157 19.81 37.52 -31.43
CA ALA A 157 19.54 36.73 -32.63
C ALA A 157 20.33 35.41 -32.57
N VAL A 158 19.70 34.30 -32.95
CA VAL A 158 20.34 32.98 -32.95
C VAL A 158 21.03 32.74 -34.29
N ILE A 159 22.31 32.39 -34.26
CA ILE A 159 23.08 31.94 -35.43
C ILE A 159 23.20 30.41 -35.35
N ASN A 160 23.12 29.75 -36.51
CA ASN A 160 23.24 28.29 -36.64
C ASN A 160 22.19 27.52 -35.80
N GLN A 161 20.91 27.93 -35.90
CA GLN A 161 19.79 27.11 -35.41
C GLN A 161 19.89 25.72 -36.07
N GLY A 162 20.23 24.69 -35.30
CA GLY A 162 20.62 23.40 -35.88
C GLY A 162 21.92 22.80 -35.35
N GLU A 163 22.88 23.65 -35.02
CA GLU A 163 24.28 23.25 -34.80
C GLU A 163 24.84 24.02 -33.59
N GLY A 164 24.21 23.77 -32.44
CA GLY A 164 24.49 24.45 -31.17
C GLY A 164 24.11 25.93 -31.25
N ASN A 165 22.88 26.28 -30.85
CA ASN A 165 22.39 27.65 -30.88
C ASN A 165 23.44 28.62 -30.33
N ARG A 166 23.97 29.53 -31.17
CA ARG A 166 24.92 30.56 -30.74
C ARG A 166 24.24 31.91 -30.69
N SER A 167 24.61 32.72 -29.69
CA SER A 167 24.21 34.12 -29.69
C SER A 167 24.94 34.85 -30.82
N ALA A 168 24.24 35.72 -31.54
CA ALA A 168 24.85 36.68 -32.45
C ALA A 168 25.68 37.76 -31.72
N ASN A 169 25.57 37.84 -30.38
CA ASN A 169 26.36 38.74 -29.57
C ASN A 169 27.52 37.97 -28.90
N PRO A 170 28.78 38.23 -29.28
CA PRO A 170 29.96 37.54 -28.73
C PRO A 170 30.28 37.93 -27.28
N ASP A 171 29.70 39.00 -26.75
CA ASP A 171 29.95 39.48 -25.38
C ASP A 171 29.10 38.76 -24.31
N ILE A 172 28.22 37.84 -24.73
CA ILE A 172 27.30 37.14 -23.83
C ILE A 172 27.87 35.75 -23.51
N THR A 173 28.07 35.48 -22.23
CA THR A 173 28.53 34.19 -21.71
C THR A 173 27.43 33.12 -21.83
N ALA A 174 27.85 31.85 -21.91
CA ALA A 174 26.91 30.74 -21.90
C ALA A 174 26.18 30.66 -20.55
N THR A 175 24.90 30.29 -20.54
CA THR A 175 24.10 30.14 -19.31
C THR A 175 23.60 28.72 -19.18
N THR A 176 23.50 28.24 -17.93
CA THR A 176 22.85 26.95 -17.65
C THR A 176 21.34 27.09 -17.45
N ARG A 177 20.78 28.29 -17.56
CA ARG A 177 19.36 28.54 -17.24
C ARG A 177 18.41 28.08 -18.33
N ILE A 178 17.30 27.48 -17.89
CA ILE A 178 16.19 27.10 -18.74
C ILE A 178 15.15 28.24 -18.76
N PRO A 179 14.64 28.64 -19.93
CA PRO A 179 13.58 29.64 -20.07
C PRO A 179 12.29 29.27 -19.33
N GLU A 180 11.58 30.27 -18.81
CA GLU A 180 10.31 30.06 -18.10
C GLU A 180 9.20 29.49 -18.98
N ASN A 181 9.14 29.85 -20.27
CA ASN A 181 8.17 29.27 -21.20
C ASN A 181 8.37 27.76 -21.40
N ILE A 182 9.62 27.27 -21.36
CA ILE A 182 9.93 25.84 -21.47
C ILE A 182 9.58 25.11 -20.17
N THR A 183 9.91 25.68 -19.01
CA THR A 183 9.54 25.06 -17.72
C THR A 183 8.03 25.08 -17.49
N GLU A 184 7.32 26.11 -17.96
CA GLU A 184 5.86 26.17 -17.95
C GLU A 184 5.24 25.09 -18.85
N MET A 185 5.78 24.91 -20.06
CA MET A 185 5.34 23.85 -20.98
C MET A 185 5.44 22.46 -20.32
N PHE A 186 6.60 22.10 -19.77
CA PHE A 186 6.83 20.77 -19.16
C PHE A 186 6.20 20.58 -17.77
N SER A 187 5.69 21.66 -17.15
CA SER A 187 4.89 21.59 -15.91
C SER A 187 3.38 21.75 -16.13
N SER A 188 2.96 21.98 -17.37
CA SER A 188 1.57 22.31 -17.71
C SER A 188 0.55 21.23 -17.29
N VAL A 189 0.93 19.96 -17.43
CA VAL A 189 0.09 18.81 -17.05
C VAL A 189 0.23 18.47 -15.57
N SER A 190 1.45 18.46 -15.02
CA SER A 190 1.66 18.09 -13.62
C SER A 190 1.11 19.11 -12.62
N LYS A 191 0.89 20.36 -13.05
CA LYS A 191 0.14 21.37 -12.26
C LYS A 191 -1.37 21.09 -12.17
N LYS A 192 -1.94 20.34 -13.13
CA LYS A 192 -3.40 20.10 -13.26
C LYS A 192 -3.80 18.65 -12.96
N SER A 193 -2.83 17.72 -12.90
CA SER A 193 -3.05 16.27 -12.77
C SER A 193 -2.12 15.66 -11.72
N SER A 194 -2.35 14.40 -11.35
CA SER A 194 -1.42 13.63 -10.49
C SER A 194 -0.20 13.09 -11.23
N VAL A 195 -0.20 13.13 -12.56
CA VAL A 195 0.90 12.65 -13.40
C VAL A 195 2.11 13.58 -13.23
N ALA A 196 3.23 13.01 -12.77
CA ALA A 196 4.49 13.73 -12.66
C ALA A 196 5.03 14.11 -14.06
N GLY A 197 5.59 15.32 -14.19
CA GLY A 197 6.35 15.75 -15.36
C GLY A 197 7.84 15.46 -15.21
N ILE A 198 8.61 15.71 -16.27
CA ILE A 198 10.08 15.53 -16.25
C ILE A 198 10.78 16.38 -15.19
N LEU A 199 10.25 17.57 -14.89
CA LEU A 199 10.80 18.49 -13.90
C LEU A 199 10.45 18.11 -12.46
N ASP A 200 9.48 17.20 -12.29
CA ASP A 200 9.07 16.65 -11.00
C ASP A 200 9.99 15.50 -10.57
N ILE A 201 10.71 14.90 -11.52
CA ILE A 201 11.79 13.93 -11.28
C ILE A 201 13.06 14.69 -10.92
N GLN A 202 13.51 14.54 -9.69
CA GLN A 202 14.63 15.32 -9.15
C GLN A 202 15.64 14.43 -8.45
N TYR A 203 16.89 14.90 -8.37
CA TYR A 203 17.95 14.20 -7.65
C TYR A 203 17.66 14.18 -6.15
N ARG A 204 18.03 13.10 -5.46
CA ARG A 204 18.01 13.06 -3.99
C ARG A 204 19.11 13.89 -3.35
N PHE A 205 20.25 13.99 -4.04
CA PHE A 205 21.44 14.72 -3.62
C PHE A 205 21.89 15.68 -4.71
N TRP A 206 22.36 16.85 -4.30
CA TRP A 206 22.87 17.88 -5.19
C TRP A 206 23.91 18.71 -4.45
N LEU A 207 24.83 19.31 -5.21
CA LEU A 207 25.85 20.23 -4.71
C LEU A 207 25.89 21.49 -5.58
N PRO A 208 26.18 22.67 -5.01
CA PRO A 208 26.46 23.86 -5.81
C PRO A 208 27.80 23.71 -6.53
N TYR A 209 27.85 24.13 -7.78
CA TYR A 209 29.03 24.11 -8.63
C TYR A 209 29.24 25.47 -9.30
N THR A 210 30.49 25.90 -9.42
CA THR A 210 30.89 27.16 -10.09
C THR A 210 31.76 26.83 -11.29
N SER A 211 31.43 27.40 -12.45
CA SER A 211 32.23 27.28 -13.68
C SER A 211 32.77 28.64 -14.11
N GLU A 212 33.98 28.68 -14.67
CA GLU A 212 34.54 29.89 -15.26
C GLU A 212 33.86 30.30 -16.59
N TYR A 213 33.14 29.36 -17.22
CA TYR A 213 32.54 29.55 -18.55
C TYR A 213 31.04 29.85 -18.51
N PHE A 214 30.35 29.51 -17.42
CA PHE A 214 28.89 29.58 -17.34
C PHE A 214 28.43 30.54 -16.25
N ASP A 215 27.27 31.18 -16.49
CA ASP A 215 26.51 31.97 -15.51
C ASP A 215 27.33 33.05 -14.78
N ASP A 216 28.32 33.65 -15.45
CA ASP A 216 29.22 34.66 -14.89
C ASP A 216 29.88 34.21 -13.57
N HIS A 217 30.35 32.96 -13.50
CA HIS A 217 30.99 32.36 -12.32
C HIS A 217 30.06 32.20 -11.11
N LYS A 218 28.74 32.41 -11.27
CA LYS A 218 27.78 32.17 -10.19
C LYS A 218 27.55 30.68 -10.00
N PRO A 219 27.32 30.23 -8.75
CA PRO A 219 27.04 28.83 -8.48
C PRO A 219 25.68 28.42 -9.05
N TYR A 220 25.62 27.19 -9.58
CA TYR A 220 24.39 26.51 -10.00
C TYR A 220 24.35 25.08 -9.44
N PRO A 221 23.16 24.49 -9.23
CA PRO A 221 23.04 23.15 -8.67
C PRO A 221 23.43 22.08 -9.69
N ARG A 222 24.13 21.04 -9.23
CA ARG A 222 24.38 19.79 -9.96
C ARG A 222 23.91 18.59 -9.15
N GLY A 223 23.32 17.60 -9.80
CA GLY A 223 22.96 16.34 -9.17
C GLY A 223 24.19 15.58 -8.69
N GLN A 224 24.04 14.79 -7.64
CA GLN A 224 25.07 13.89 -7.15
C GLN A 224 24.51 12.48 -7.02
N LEU A 225 25.26 11.51 -7.53
CA LEU A 225 24.93 10.10 -7.35
C LEU A 225 25.46 9.63 -6.01
N LEU A 226 24.56 9.21 -5.12
CA LEU A 226 24.90 8.60 -3.84
C LEU A 226 23.93 7.46 -3.61
N SER A 227 24.48 6.26 -3.38
CA SER A 227 23.68 5.09 -3.07
C SER A 227 23.24 5.14 -1.60
N LEU A 228 21.97 4.85 -1.37
CA LEU A 228 21.39 4.77 -0.02
C LEU A 228 21.34 3.31 0.43
N GLU A 229 20.14 2.75 0.50
CA GLU A 229 19.88 1.36 0.80
C GLU A 229 19.49 0.65 -0.48
N SER A 230 19.98 -0.57 -0.71
CA SER A 230 19.56 -1.36 -1.87
C SER A 230 18.22 -2.06 -1.59
N LEU A 231 17.24 -1.77 -2.44
CA LEU A 231 15.89 -2.36 -2.45
C LEU A 231 15.84 -3.68 -3.23
N ILE A 232 16.87 -3.98 -4.01
CA ILE A 232 16.91 -5.11 -4.96
C ILE A 232 16.65 -6.47 -4.33
N SER A 233 16.85 -6.62 -3.02
CA SER A 233 16.62 -7.86 -2.27
C SER A 233 15.16 -8.07 -1.83
N ARG A 234 14.31 -7.03 -1.86
CA ARG A 234 12.97 -7.05 -1.26
C ARG A 234 11.91 -7.80 -2.09
N ASP A 235 12.14 -7.97 -3.40
CA ASP A 235 11.24 -8.67 -4.35
C ASP A 235 9.75 -8.25 -4.21
N ASP A 236 9.53 -6.96 -3.96
CA ASP A 236 8.23 -6.35 -3.73
C ASP A 236 8.10 -4.99 -4.45
N ILE A 237 6.91 -4.41 -4.44
CA ILE A 237 6.70 -3.02 -4.84
C ILE A 237 6.94 -2.15 -3.60
N THR A 238 8.04 -1.42 -3.58
CA THR A 238 8.40 -0.54 -2.46
C THR A 238 8.06 0.92 -2.78
N LEU A 239 7.42 1.61 -1.84
CA LEU A 239 7.22 3.05 -1.87
C LEU A 239 8.34 3.75 -1.08
N VAL A 240 9.11 4.63 -1.73
CA VAL A 240 10.17 5.43 -1.09
C VAL A 240 10.08 6.87 -1.57
N GLU A 241 9.93 7.82 -0.65
CA GLU A 241 9.95 9.28 -0.87
C GLU A 241 9.65 9.71 -2.33
N GLY A 242 8.36 9.75 -2.70
CA GLY A 242 7.88 10.19 -4.03
C GLY A 242 8.10 9.21 -5.19
N VAL A 243 8.56 7.99 -4.91
CA VAL A 243 8.86 6.95 -5.90
C VAL A 243 8.14 5.65 -5.55
N ILE A 244 7.63 4.98 -6.58
CA ILE A 244 7.14 3.60 -6.57
C ILE A 244 8.19 2.76 -7.30
N ALA A 245 8.85 1.85 -6.62
CA ALA A 245 9.88 1.01 -7.22
C ALA A 245 9.41 -0.45 -7.27
N ASP A 246 9.26 -1.01 -8.47
CA ASP A 246 8.93 -2.43 -8.65
C ASP A 246 10.23 -3.25 -8.64
N MET A 247 10.56 -3.84 -7.48
CA MET A 247 11.70 -4.75 -7.32
C MET A 247 11.38 -6.20 -7.69
N HIS A 248 10.16 -6.46 -8.16
CA HIS A 248 9.74 -7.75 -8.68
C HIS A 248 9.92 -7.83 -10.21
N SER A 249 9.44 -6.85 -10.98
CA SER A 249 9.52 -6.86 -12.46
C SER A 249 10.55 -5.87 -13.01
N GLY A 250 10.88 -4.82 -12.24
CA GLY A 250 11.62 -3.66 -12.70
C GLY A 250 10.67 -2.55 -13.18
N GLY A 251 11.13 -1.30 -13.09
CA GLY A 251 10.35 -0.11 -13.42
C GLY A 251 10.13 0.80 -12.21
N ILE A 252 10.03 2.10 -12.48
CA ILE A 252 9.90 3.14 -11.47
C ILE A 252 8.73 4.08 -11.82
N GLY A 253 7.85 4.29 -10.85
CA GLY A 253 6.76 5.26 -10.91
C GLY A 253 7.09 6.51 -10.11
N PHE A 254 6.79 7.69 -10.65
CA PHE A 254 6.97 8.97 -9.97
C PHE A 254 5.64 9.55 -9.52
N ARG A 255 5.57 9.92 -8.24
CA ARG A 255 4.38 10.51 -7.63
C ARG A 255 4.74 11.68 -6.72
N ASN A 256 3.77 12.53 -6.44
CA ASN A 256 3.88 13.46 -5.33
C ASN A 256 3.66 12.71 -4.01
N HIS A 257 4.61 12.80 -3.08
CA HIS A 257 4.54 12.10 -1.80
C HIS A 257 3.54 12.78 -0.86
N SER A 258 2.25 12.64 -1.16
CA SER A 258 1.17 13.34 -0.49
C SER A 258 0.02 12.42 -0.11
N VAL A 259 -0.65 12.74 1.00
CA VAL A 259 -1.78 12.00 1.55
C VAL A 259 -2.93 12.94 1.89
N PRO A 260 -4.19 12.46 1.85
CA PRO A 260 -5.34 13.29 2.18
C PRO A 260 -5.33 13.68 3.67
N SER A 261 -5.64 14.94 3.95
CA SER A 261 -5.67 15.48 5.31
C SER A 261 -7.09 15.57 5.90
N GLY A 262 -7.20 15.54 7.23
CA GLY A 262 -8.49 15.65 7.91
C GLY A 262 -9.39 14.41 7.79
N ILE A 263 -8.82 13.24 7.47
CA ILE A 263 -9.57 11.97 7.39
C ILE A 263 -9.07 10.98 8.46
N PRO A 264 -9.70 10.92 9.64
CA PRO A 264 -9.19 10.18 10.78
C PRO A 264 -9.16 8.65 10.58
N PHE A 265 -10.01 8.11 9.70
CA PHE A 265 -10.10 6.67 9.42
C PHE A 265 -9.39 6.25 8.13
N GLY A 266 -8.73 7.19 7.43
CA GLY A 266 -8.12 6.96 6.11
C GLY A 266 -9.09 7.11 4.94
N ALA A 267 -8.57 6.98 3.72
CA ALA A 267 -9.35 7.04 2.48
C ALA A 267 -8.70 6.19 1.38
N GLU A 268 -9.49 5.81 0.39
CA GLU A 268 -9.02 5.26 -0.88
C GLU A 268 -9.17 6.30 -2.01
N TRP A 269 -8.22 6.32 -2.95
CA TRP A 269 -8.26 7.16 -4.14
C TRP A 269 -7.50 6.48 -5.28
N GLU A 270 -7.81 6.88 -6.51
CA GLU A 270 -7.10 6.44 -7.71
C GLU A 270 -6.19 7.55 -8.22
N GLU A 271 -5.01 7.19 -8.70
CA GLU A 271 -4.04 8.12 -9.25
C GLU A 271 -3.30 7.60 -10.47
N ASP A 272 -3.14 8.49 -11.46
CA ASP A 272 -2.29 8.25 -12.62
C ASP A 272 -0.84 8.58 -12.26
N ILE A 273 0.06 7.65 -12.59
CA ILE A 273 1.49 7.70 -12.26
C ILE A 273 2.31 7.74 -13.55
N LEU A 274 3.31 8.63 -13.62
CA LEU A 274 4.31 8.55 -14.67
C LEU A 274 5.20 7.33 -14.40
N TRP A 275 5.10 6.32 -15.25
CA TRP A 275 5.91 5.11 -15.18
C TRP A 275 7.06 5.17 -16.18
N VAL A 276 8.26 4.82 -15.73
CA VAL A 276 9.46 4.72 -16.56
C VAL A 276 10.07 3.35 -16.33
N GLU A 277 10.32 2.61 -17.41
CA GLU A 277 10.94 1.30 -17.32
C GLU A 277 12.00 1.09 -18.39
N PRO A 278 13.05 0.32 -18.09
CA PRO A 278 14.08 -0.03 -19.05
C PRO A 278 13.60 -1.20 -19.92
N GLU A 279 13.40 -0.96 -21.22
CA GLU A 279 13.11 -2.03 -22.17
C GLU A 279 14.41 -2.70 -22.63
N ILE A 280 14.71 -3.84 -22.04
CA ILE A 280 15.92 -4.63 -22.27
C ILE A 280 15.53 -6.00 -22.80
N SER A 281 16.19 -6.45 -23.87
CA SER A 281 16.15 -7.83 -24.36
C SER A 281 17.58 -8.38 -24.42
N CYS A 282 17.74 -9.64 -24.04
CA CYS A 282 18.96 -10.41 -24.18
C CYS A 282 18.70 -11.61 -25.09
N VAL A 283 19.76 -12.07 -25.75
CA VAL A 283 19.72 -13.23 -26.65
C VAL A 283 20.90 -14.13 -26.33
N ASN A 284 20.67 -15.45 -26.35
CA ASN A 284 21.74 -16.42 -26.21
C ASN A 284 22.55 -16.47 -27.51
N THR A 285 23.86 -16.29 -27.42
CA THR A 285 24.78 -16.48 -28.54
C THR A 285 24.97 -17.96 -28.89
N ASN A 286 24.52 -18.88 -28.03
CA ASN A 286 24.78 -20.32 -28.11
C ASN A 286 26.29 -20.63 -28.18
N LEU A 287 27.10 -19.75 -27.59
CA LEU A 287 28.53 -19.93 -27.39
C LEU A 287 28.80 -19.87 -25.89
N THR A 288 29.35 -20.95 -25.33
CA THR A 288 29.54 -21.09 -23.87
C THR A 288 31.02 -21.17 -23.54
N TYR A 289 31.45 -20.48 -22.48
CA TYR A 289 32.77 -20.73 -21.90
C TYR A 289 32.69 -21.89 -20.91
N GLU A 290 33.45 -22.95 -21.15
CA GLU A 290 33.64 -24.02 -20.19
C GLU A 290 34.95 -23.80 -19.44
N LEU A 291 34.87 -23.81 -18.10
CA LEU A 291 36.01 -23.55 -17.22
C LEU A 291 36.38 -24.81 -16.47
N THR A 292 37.63 -25.24 -16.59
CA THR A 292 38.18 -26.30 -15.73
C THR A 292 38.84 -25.66 -14.52
N LEU A 293 38.33 -25.95 -13.33
CA LEU A 293 38.89 -25.43 -12.07
C LEU A 293 40.03 -26.32 -11.57
N ALA A 294 41.04 -25.72 -10.95
CA ALA A 294 42.10 -26.47 -10.29
C ALA A 294 41.62 -27.05 -8.95
N ASP A 295 42.08 -28.26 -8.61
CA ASP A 295 41.86 -28.86 -7.29
C ASP A 295 42.72 -28.12 -6.25
N THR A 296 42.10 -27.28 -5.42
CA THR A 296 42.79 -26.57 -4.34
C THR A 296 42.56 -27.28 -3.01
N ARG A 297 43.44 -28.21 -2.65
CA ARG A 297 43.51 -28.77 -1.28
C ARG A 297 43.88 -27.72 -0.22
N ASN A 298 44.43 -26.57 -0.63
CA ASN A 298 44.79 -25.44 0.23
C ASN A 298 43.86 -24.24 0.03
N GLY A 299 42.63 -24.31 0.56
CA GLY A 299 41.87 -23.21 1.19
C GLY A 299 41.68 -21.84 0.50
N THR A 300 41.96 -21.65 -0.79
CA THR A 300 41.67 -20.37 -1.46
C THR A 300 40.18 -20.26 -1.77
N PHE A 301 39.54 -19.17 -1.33
CA PHE A 301 38.10 -18.90 -1.53
C PHE A 301 37.66 -18.81 -3.00
N SER A 302 38.59 -18.66 -3.96
CA SER A 302 38.34 -18.79 -5.39
C SER A 302 39.35 -19.76 -6.01
N PRO A 303 38.95 -20.96 -6.47
CA PRO A 303 39.88 -21.88 -7.11
C PRO A 303 40.44 -21.26 -8.40
N PRO A 304 41.75 -21.35 -8.66
CA PRO A 304 42.32 -20.84 -9.90
C PRO A 304 41.81 -21.66 -11.08
N ILE A 305 41.69 -20.99 -12.22
CA ILE A 305 41.18 -21.58 -13.44
C ILE A 305 42.34 -22.23 -14.17
N ARG A 306 42.22 -23.53 -14.48
CA ARG A 306 43.25 -24.33 -15.13
C ARG A 306 43.24 -24.16 -16.65
N SER A 307 42.05 -24.17 -17.24
CA SER A 307 41.84 -23.97 -18.68
C SER A 307 40.44 -23.41 -18.90
N ILE A 308 40.30 -22.68 -20.00
CA ILE A 308 39.01 -22.16 -20.48
C ILE A 308 38.92 -22.47 -21.96
N GLU A 309 37.80 -23.06 -22.36
CA GLU A 309 37.50 -23.41 -23.75
C GLU A 309 36.17 -22.79 -24.14
N LEU A 310 36.03 -22.46 -25.43
CA LEU A 310 34.78 -22.03 -26.03
C LEU A 310 34.08 -23.26 -26.61
N VAL A 311 32.83 -23.49 -26.21
CA VAL A 311 31.99 -24.59 -26.67
C VAL A 311 30.91 -24.03 -27.59
N ASP A 312 30.82 -24.57 -28.81
CA ASP A 312 29.77 -24.23 -29.77
C ASP A 312 28.48 -25.04 -29.49
N GLU A 313 27.47 -24.41 -28.90
CA GLU A 313 26.14 -25.01 -28.68
C GLU A 313 25.15 -24.67 -29.82
N GLY A 314 25.66 -24.28 -30.99
CA GLY A 314 24.85 -23.82 -32.12
C GLY A 314 25.12 -22.37 -32.53
N GLY A 315 26.03 -21.67 -31.85
CA GLY A 315 26.41 -20.30 -32.19
C GLY A 315 27.17 -20.19 -33.51
N PHE A 316 27.97 -21.21 -33.85
CA PHE A 316 28.65 -21.32 -35.15
C PHE A 316 27.93 -22.29 -36.09
N SER A 317 27.65 -23.51 -35.62
CA SER A 317 27.08 -24.61 -36.41
C SER A 317 25.68 -24.33 -36.97
N ASN A 318 24.85 -23.55 -36.27
CA ASN A 318 23.52 -23.14 -36.73
C ASN A 318 23.47 -21.67 -37.16
N LEU A 319 24.62 -21.02 -37.32
CA LEU A 319 24.66 -19.61 -37.72
C LEU A 319 24.01 -19.47 -39.10
N ARG A 320 23.03 -18.57 -39.22
CA ARG A 320 22.33 -18.32 -40.48
C ARG A 320 23.32 -17.87 -41.56
N HIS A 321 23.30 -18.54 -42.72
CA HIS A 321 24.10 -18.15 -43.87
C HIS A 321 23.53 -16.89 -44.54
N GLY A 322 24.39 -15.93 -44.84
CA GLY A 322 24.10 -14.75 -45.64
C GLY A 322 24.71 -13.47 -45.08
N ASN A 323 24.36 -12.35 -45.72
CA ASN A 323 24.84 -11.03 -45.32
C ASN A 323 24.17 -10.56 -44.00
N PRO A 324 24.91 -9.93 -43.06
CA PRO A 324 24.42 -9.47 -41.76
C PRO A 324 23.17 -8.58 -41.82
N TYR A 325 22.99 -7.85 -42.91
CA TYR A 325 21.93 -6.85 -43.07
C TYR A 325 20.85 -7.28 -44.07
N LYS A 326 21.10 -8.33 -44.87
CA LYS A 326 20.19 -8.74 -45.94
C LYS A 326 19.13 -9.71 -45.43
N GLY A 327 17.86 -9.33 -45.55
CA GLY A 327 16.72 -10.16 -45.18
C GLY A 327 16.36 -10.11 -43.68
N TRP A 328 16.88 -9.14 -42.94
CA TRP A 328 16.35 -8.77 -41.63
C TRP A 328 15.27 -7.68 -41.79
N PRO A 329 14.18 -7.68 -41.00
CA PRO A 329 13.17 -6.62 -41.01
C PRO A 329 13.78 -5.25 -40.68
N ASN A 330 13.29 -4.17 -41.29
CA ASN A 330 13.83 -2.84 -41.01
C ASN A 330 13.45 -2.37 -39.60
N ILE A 331 14.42 -1.86 -38.83
CA ILE A 331 14.20 -1.33 -37.48
C ILE A 331 14.03 0.17 -37.60
N THR A 332 12.98 0.73 -37.00
CA THR A 332 12.73 2.17 -37.00
C THR A 332 12.65 2.69 -35.58
N TYR A 333 12.71 4.01 -35.40
CA TYR A 333 12.50 4.60 -34.08
C TYR A 333 11.05 4.39 -33.58
N ALA A 334 10.08 4.41 -34.50
CA ALA A 334 8.67 4.14 -34.20
C ALA A 334 8.37 2.69 -33.79
N SER A 335 9.23 1.76 -34.18
CA SER A 335 9.16 0.34 -33.81
C SER A 335 10.58 -0.15 -33.49
N PRO A 336 11.08 0.13 -32.27
CA PRO A 336 12.48 -0.07 -31.93
C PRO A 336 12.90 -1.54 -31.84
N ASP A 337 11.96 -2.47 -31.68
CA ASP A 337 12.16 -3.94 -31.61
C ASP A 337 13.50 -4.35 -30.96
N PRO A 338 13.61 -4.26 -29.61
CA PRO A 338 14.85 -4.54 -28.91
C PRO A 338 15.29 -6.01 -29.04
N GLN A 339 14.34 -6.93 -29.25
CA GLN A 339 14.63 -8.34 -29.50
C GLN A 339 15.40 -8.50 -30.81
N LEU A 340 14.87 -7.92 -31.89
CA LEU A 340 15.51 -7.97 -33.20
C LEU A 340 16.91 -7.31 -33.19
N ARG A 341 17.09 -6.22 -32.42
CA ARG A 341 18.41 -5.61 -32.21
C ARG A 341 19.38 -6.57 -31.52
N ALA A 342 18.93 -7.25 -30.46
CA ALA A 342 19.73 -8.22 -29.75
C ALA A 342 20.09 -9.42 -30.64
N ASP A 343 19.15 -9.93 -31.43
CA ASP A 343 19.37 -11.05 -32.36
C ASP A 343 20.41 -10.71 -33.44
N ARG A 344 20.34 -9.50 -34.02
CA ARG A 344 21.33 -9.00 -34.99
C ARG A 344 22.71 -8.88 -34.38
N SER A 345 22.80 -8.31 -33.17
CA SER A 345 24.06 -8.17 -32.45
C SER A 345 24.66 -9.53 -32.09
N ALA A 346 23.84 -10.49 -31.66
CA ALA A 346 24.27 -11.86 -31.37
C ALA A 346 24.76 -12.59 -32.63
N TRP A 347 24.08 -12.44 -33.76
CA TRP A 347 24.52 -13.01 -35.05
C TRP A 347 25.88 -12.43 -35.46
N LEU A 348 26.04 -11.11 -35.39
CA LEU A 348 27.29 -10.43 -35.79
C LEU A 348 28.44 -10.80 -34.85
N ASN A 349 28.17 -10.89 -33.55
CA ASN A 349 29.10 -11.39 -32.55
C ASN A 349 29.62 -12.80 -32.90
N ASN A 350 28.71 -13.73 -33.20
CA ASN A 350 29.07 -15.10 -33.52
C ASN A 350 29.82 -15.21 -34.85
N PHE A 351 29.44 -14.41 -35.84
CA PHE A 351 30.15 -14.33 -37.11
C PHE A 351 31.60 -13.87 -36.92
N LEU A 352 31.81 -12.79 -36.17
CA LEU A 352 33.14 -12.26 -35.87
C LEU A 352 33.97 -13.26 -35.05
N ALA A 353 33.35 -13.96 -34.10
CA ALA A 353 33.99 -15.04 -33.36
C ALA A 353 34.41 -16.20 -34.28
N GLY A 354 33.55 -16.70 -35.15
CA GLY A 354 33.95 -17.79 -36.05
C GLY A 354 35.03 -17.38 -37.05
N PHE A 355 35.07 -16.10 -37.44
CA PHE A 355 36.19 -15.54 -38.22
C PHE A 355 37.51 -15.58 -37.46
N THR A 356 37.54 -15.13 -36.19
CA THR A 356 38.78 -15.07 -35.40
C THR A 356 39.32 -16.46 -35.05
N TYR A 357 38.43 -17.46 -35.00
CA TYR A 357 38.76 -18.88 -34.87
C TYR A 357 39.09 -19.56 -36.21
N ASN A 358 39.15 -18.81 -37.31
CA ASN A 358 39.45 -19.29 -38.66
C ASN A 358 38.55 -20.46 -39.11
N LEU A 359 37.25 -20.35 -38.85
CA LEU A 359 36.25 -21.39 -39.14
C LEU A 359 35.61 -21.24 -40.54
N THR A 360 36.08 -20.28 -41.33
CA THR A 360 35.55 -20.01 -42.68
C THR A 360 35.96 -21.11 -43.67
N ASP A 361 35.05 -21.54 -44.54
CA ASP A 361 35.22 -22.66 -45.50
C ASP A 361 36.21 -22.40 -46.67
N GLY A 362 37.17 -21.48 -46.52
CA GLY A 362 38.29 -21.32 -47.46
C GLY A 362 37.95 -20.79 -48.86
N ASN A 363 36.68 -20.45 -49.14
CA ASN A 363 36.28 -19.80 -50.38
C ASN A 363 36.37 -18.27 -50.24
N SER A 364 37.27 -17.64 -51.01
CA SER A 364 37.62 -16.22 -50.92
C SER A 364 36.56 -15.26 -51.45
N SER A 365 35.50 -15.75 -52.11
CA SER A 365 34.30 -14.96 -52.38
C SER A 365 33.34 -15.11 -51.19
N ALA A 366 33.10 -14.02 -50.47
CA ALA A 366 32.34 -13.91 -49.22
C ALA A 366 30.83 -14.25 -49.30
N VAL A 367 30.41 -15.32 -50.00
CA VAL A 367 29.00 -15.56 -50.38
C VAL A 367 28.37 -16.79 -49.71
N GLY A 368 29.07 -17.46 -48.78
CA GLY A 368 28.50 -18.57 -48.01
C GLY A 368 28.79 -18.46 -46.52
N TYR A 369 28.23 -17.43 -45.85
CA TYR A 369 28.47 -17.12 -44.42
C TYR A 369 27.93 -18.17 -43.42
N GLY A 370 28.33 -19.43 -43.59
CA GLY A 370 28.16 -20.52 -42.65
C GLY A 370 29.52 -21.05 -42.23
N PHE A 371 29.58 -21.60 -41.02
CA PHE A 371 30.74 -22.38 -40.59
C PHE A 371 30.39 -23.85 -40.72
N ASN A 372 31.19 -24.63 -41.44
CA ASN A 372 31.00 -26.08 -41.48
C ASN A 372 31.59 -26.72 -40.22
N VAL A 373 30.88 -26.55 -39.10
CA VAL A 373 31.29 -27.00 -37.77
C VAL A 373 30.19 -27.82 -37.11
N THR A 374 30.59 -28.69 -36.19
CA THR A 374 29.70 -29.58 -35.47
C THR A 374 29.31 -28.97 -34.12
N PRO A 375 28.04 -29.02 -33.71
CA PRO A 375 27.63 -28.66 -32.35
C PRO A 375 28.40 -29.49 -31.30
N GLY A 376 28.64 -28.88 -30.13
CA GLY A 376 29.40 -29.43 -29.02
C GLY A 376 30.92 -29.43 -29.23
N LYS A 377 31.44 -28.72 -30.24
CA LYS A 377 32.89 -28.65 -30.48
C LYS A 377 33.56 -27.64 -29.55
N HIS A 378 34.70 -28.04 -28.98
CA HIS A 378 35.53 -27.23 -28.10
C HIS A 378 36.63 -26.54 -28.88
N TYR A 379 36.87 -25.28 -28.56
CA TYR A 379 37.91 -24.45 -29.16
C TYR A 379 38.74 -23.74 -28.09
N PRO A 380 40.07 -23.65 -28.24
CA PRO A 380 40.90 -22.86 -27.32
C PRO A 380 40.59 -21.37 -27.49
N ILE A 381 40.63 -20.57 -26.42
CA ILE A 381 40.39 -19.12 -26.52
C ILE A 381 41.37 -18.47 -27.50
N ALA A 382 40.84 -17.77 -28.51
CA ALA A 382 41.64 -17.08 -29.54
C ALA A 382 42.24 -15.75 -29.06
N GLY A 383 41.60 -15.08 -28.10
CA GLY A 383 42.00 -13.76 -27.58
C GLY A 383 42.51 -13.77 -26.14
N SER A 384 42.39 -12.62 -25.48
CA SER A 384 42.71 -12.51 -24.06
C SER A 384 41.72 -13.31 -23.23
N VAL A 385 42.23 -14.14 -22.31
CA VAL A 385 41.40 -14.86 -21.36
C VAL A 385 40.70 -13.84 -20.45
N PRO A 386 39.35 -13.82 -20.41
CA PRO A 386 38.64 -12.95 -19.49
C PRO A 386 38.99 -13.28 -18.04
N TYR A 387 39.12 -12.26 -17.19
CA TYR A 387 39.37 -12.47 -15.77
C TYR A 387 38.08 -12.90 -15.06
N PHE A 388 37.89 -14.20 -14.89
CA PHE A 388 36.70 -14.74 -14.20
C PHE A 388 36.91 -14.85 -12.69
N VAL A 389 35.90 -14.41 -11.94
CA VAL A 389 35.77 -14.72 -10.50
C VAL A 389 34.51 -15.55 -10.30
N THR A 390 34.66 -16.73 -9.70
CA THR A 390 33.65 -17.81 -9.67
C THR A 390 32.34 -17.50 -8.94
N LEU A 391 32.21 -16.32 -8.31
CA LEU A 391 31.08 -15.98 -7.44
C LEU A 391 30.28 -14.75 -7.91
N ASP A 392 30.63 -14.16 -9.06
CA ASP A 392 30.09 -12.88 -9.48
C ASP A 392 29.40 -12.91 -10.83
N ILE A 393 28.52 -11.94 -11.03
CA ILE A 393 28.21 -11.45 -12.37
C ILE A 393 29.20 -10.38 -12.76
N GLN A 394 29.74 -10.53 -13.97
CA GLN A 394 30.58 -9.55 -14.62
C GLN A 394 29.93 -9.17 -15.95
N SER A 395 29.93 -7.88 -16.26
CA SER A 395 29.75 -7.41 -17.64
C SER A 395 31.13 -7.04 -18.17
N LEU A 396 31.30 -7.04 -19.49
CA LEU A 396 32.51 -6.53 -20.13
C LEU A 396 32.08 -5.57 -21.22
N SER A 397 32.74 -4.41 -21.28
CA SER A 397 32.60 -3.55 -22.44
C SER A 397 33.10 -4.31 -23.67
N LEU A 398 32.43 -4.12 -24.80
CA LEU A 398 32.79 -4.80 -26.04
C LEU A 398 34.07 -4.18 -26.63
N ASN A 399 35.22 -4.57 -26.10
CA ASN A 399 36.53 -4.02 -26.46
C ASN A 399 37.30 -4.88 -27.47
N GLY A 400 36.73 -6.01 -27.91
CA GLY A 400 37.30 -6.88 -28.95
C GLY A 400 38.43 -7.79 -28.46
N ALA A 401 38.90 -7.61 -27.22
CA ALA A 401 40.04 -8.34 -26.68
C ALA A 401 39.80 -9.85 -26.60
N TRP A 402 38.56 -10.27 -26.30
CA TRP A 402 38.18 -11.69 -26.28
C TRP A 402 38.07 -12.30 -27.68
N LEU A 403 37.83 -11.46 -28.71
CA LEU A 403 37.85 -11.84 -30.12
C LEU A 403 39.26 -11.76 -30.74
N ASN A 404 40.25 -11.22 -30.02
CA ASN A 404 41.55 -10.85 -30.60
C ASN A 404 41.44 -9.85 -31.77
N LEU A 405 40.41 -9.00 -31.77
CA LEU A 405 40.25 -7.93 -32.76
C LEU A 405 40.69 -6.59 -32.16
N PRO A 406 41.53 -5.80 -32.84
CA PRO A 406 41.88 -4.46 -32.37
C PRO A 406 40.68 -3.51 -32.49
N SER A 407 40.63 -2.52 -31.60
CA SER A 407 39.74 -1.37 -31.79
C SER A 407 40.36 -0.39 -32.79
N ALA A 408 39.56 0.10 -33.74
CA ALA A 408 39.98 1.10 -34.73
C ALA A 408 39.04 2.30 -34.72
N SER A 409 39.59 3.49 -34.98
CA SER A 409 38.83 4.75 -35.09
C SER A 409 38.24 4.90 -36.49
N PHE A 410 37.06 5.53 -36.56
CA PHE A 410 36.30 5.73 -37.80
C PHE A 410 36.44 7.17 -38.27
N ASP A 411 36.34 7.36 -39.58
CA ASP A 411 36.08 8.69 -40.13
C ASP A 411 34.64 9.10 -39.80
N ASN A 412 34.37 10.41 -39.68
CA ASN A 412 33.05 10.97 -39.34
C ASN A 412 31.92 10.55 -40.31
N ASN A 413 32.24 9.98 -41.47
CA ASN A 413 31.29 9.46 -42.45
C ASN A 413 30.94 7.97 -42.26
N GLY A 414 31.44 7.33 -41.19
CA GLY A 414 31.20 5.91 -40.89
C GLY A 414 31.98 4.93 -41.77
N THR A 415 32.94 5.41 -42.58
CA THR A 415 33.80 4.54 -43.39
C THR A 415 35.09 4.18 -42.66
N LEU A 416 35.54 2.93 -42.84
CA LEU A 416 36.85 2.50 -42.37
C LEU A 416 37.89 2.77 -43.48
N THR A 417 38.72 3.78 -43.27
CA THR A 417 39.89 4.06 -44.10
C THR A 417 41.15 3.53 -43.42
N VAL A 418 41.94 2.75 -44.15
CA VAL A 418 43.21 2.18 -43.67
C VAL A 418 44.32 2.70 -44.58
N GLY A 419 45.09 3.66 -44.09
CA GLY A 419 46.02 4.42 -44.93
C GLY A 419 45.26 5.24 -45.98
N ASN A 420 45.54 5.02 -47.27
CA ASN A 420 44.85 5.69 -48.39
C ASN A 420 43.74 4.85 -49.04
N ARG A 421 43.33 3.73 -48.43
CA ARG A 421 42.34 2.80 -49.01
C ARG A 421 41.07 2.75 -48.16
N THR A 422 39.92 2.85 -48.81
CA THR A 422 38.60 2.63 -48.19
C THR A 422 38.21 1.18 -48.38
N ILE A 423 37.95 0.45 -47.28
CA ILE A 423 37.49 -0.94 -47.32
C ILE A 423 35.96 -0.93 -47.38
N LYS A 424 35.36 -1.52 -48.41
CA LYS A 424 33.91 -1.51 -48.62
C LYS A 424 33.27 -2.89 -48.48
N SER A 425 34.04 -3.95 -48.69
CA SER A 425 33.55 -5.32 -48.65
C SER A 425 34.61 -6.30 -48.15
N ALA A 426 34.15 -7.50 -47.79
CA ALA A 426 35.02 -8.63 -47.47
C ALA A 426 35.96 -9.04 -48.63
N GLU A 427 35.61 -8.69 -49.88
CA GLU A 427 36.43 -8.99 -51.07
C GLU A 427 37.65 -8.07 -51.19
N ASP A 428 37.60 -6.87 -50.59
CA ASP A 428 38.71 -5.92 -50.60
C ASP A 428 39.84 -6.38 -49.65
N ASP A 429 39.47 -6.65 -48.39
CA ASP A 429 40.32 -7.25 -47.36
C ASP A 429 39.45 -7.73 -46.19
N LEU A 430 39.39 -9.04 -45.99
CA LEU A 430 38.51 -9.67 -44.99
C LEU A 430 38.90 -9.30 -43.54
N TYR A 431 40.18 -9.11 -43.25
CA TYR A 431 40.64 -8.77 -41.90
C TYR A 431 40.21 -7.35 -41.53
N TRP A 432 40.47 -6.38 -42.40
CA TRP A 432 40.04 -4.99 -42.18
C TRP A 432 38.53 -4.83 -42.22
N TYR A 433 37.84 -5.58 -43.08
CA TYR A 433 36.38 -5.60 -43.10
C TYR A 433 35.79 -6.10 -41.78
N SER A 434 36.39 -7.12 -41.17
CA SER A 434 35.96 -7.65 -39.86
C SER A 434 36.20 -6.67 -38.71
N ILE A 435 37.29 -5.90 -38.75
CA ILE A 435 37.50 -4.78 -37.80
C ILE A 435 36.43 -3.70 -37.98
N GLY A 436 36.07 -3.40 -39.24
CA GLY A 436 34.96 -2.50 -39.57
C GLY A 436 33.64 -2.92 -38.93
N LEU A 437 33.26 -4.17 -39.17
CA LEU A 437 32.05 -4.78 -38.60
C LEU A 437 32.07 -4.86 -37.07
N PHE A 438 33.23 -5.18 -36.48
CA PHE A 438 33.38 -5.21 -35.02
C PHE A 438 33.14 -3.84 -34.38
N SER A 439 33.65 -2.77 -34.99
CA SER A 439 33.37 -1.44 -34.49
C SER A 439 31.93 -1.02 -34.71
N GLU A 440 31.30 -1.42 -35.82
CA GLU A 440 29.87 -1.20 -36.00
C GLU A 440 29.07 -1.89 -34.89
N LEU A 441 29.41 -3.14 -34.55
CA LEU A 441 28.84 -3.86 -33.42
C LEU A 441 29.08 -3.11 -32.09
N ASN A 442 30.31 -2.66 -31.84
CA ASN A 442 30.65 -1.91 -30.64
C ASN A 442 29.85 -0.61 -30.57
N GLY A 443 29.80 0.17 -31.64
CA GLY A 443 29.02 1.39 -31.67
C GLY A 443 27.52 1.12 -31.55
N ARG A 444 26.96 0.04 -32.11
CA ARG A 444 25.56 -0.37 -31.88
C ARG A 444 25.32 -0.71 -30.40
N CYS A 445 26.22 -1.45 -29.76
CA CYS A 445 26.18 -1.78 -28.34
C CYS A 445 26.42 -0.58 -27.42
N LEU A 446 27.10 0.46 -27.92
CA LEU A 446 27.28 1.77 -27.29
C LEU A 446 26.18 2.78 -27.70
N GLY A 447 25.24 2.34 -28.55
CA GLY A 447 24.18 3.11 -29.18
C GLY A 447 24.64 4.22 -30.17
N GLN A 448 25.94 4.35 -30.43
CA GLN A 448 26.54 5.31 -31.37
C GLN A 448 26.00 5.20 -32.81
N TYR A 449 25.57 4.01 -33.23
CA TYR A 449 25.00 3.77 -34.56
C TYR A 449 23.50 3.44 -34.44
N ASN A 450 22.68 4.10 -35.26
CA ASN A 450 21.25 3.87 -35.37
C ASN A 450 20.90 3.08 -36.64
N ASP A 451 20.16 1.98 -36.49
CA ASP A 451 19.85 1.05 -37.60
C ASP A 451 18.95 1.64 -38.70
N ALA A 452 18.27 2.77 -38.48
CA ALA A 452 17.72 3.62 -39.54
C ALA A 452 17.14 4.95 -38.99
N SER A 453 17.37 6.01 -39.78
CA SER A 453 16.62 7.28 -39.93
C SER A 453 16.35 8.14 -38.69
N ILE A 454 16.98 9.31 -38.72
CA ILE A 454 16.83 10.52 -37.87
C ILE A 454 15.41 11.15 -37.93
N ARG A 455 14.41 10.47 -38.54
CA ARG A 455 13.06 11.02 -38.69
C ARG A 455 12.10 10.32 -37.75
N ASN A 456 11.76 11.03 -36.69
CA ASN A 456 10.63 10.74 -35.82
C ASN A 456 9.35 10.85 -36.65
N GLU A 457 8.78 9.73 -37.08
CA GLU A 457 7.40 9.69 -37.55
C GLU A 457 6.59 8.87 -36.54
N TYR A 458 6.30 9.45 -35.38
CA TYR A 458 5.20 8.98 -34.56
C TYR A 458 3.96 9.82 -34.88
N ASN A 459 3.29 9.48 -35.97
CA ASN A 459 1.94 9.99 -36.22
C ASN A 459 0.95 8.90 -35.83
N VAL A 460 0.59 8.86 -34.54
CA VAL A 460 -0.57 8.12 -34.05
C VAL A 460 -1.57 9.15 -33.53
N ASP A 461 -2.30 9.79 -34.45
CA ASP A 461 -3.38 10.72 -34.08
C ASP A 461 -4.63 9.92 -33.72
N GLN A 462 -4.73 9.57 -32.44
CA GLN A 462 -6.00 9.37 -31.74
C GLN A 462 -6.06 10.43 -30.64
N ASP A 463 -7.10 11.26 -30.64
CA ASP A 463 -7.25 12.41 -29.73
C ASP A 463 -7.33 12.02 -28.24
N ASP A 464 -7.55 10.73 -27.93
CA ASP A 464 -7.66 10.20 -26.57
C ASP A 464 -6.31 9.95 -25.87
N HIS A 465 -5.18 10.06 -26.58
CA HIS A 465 -3.83 9.84 -25.99
C HIS A 465 -3.16 11.12 -25.50
N PRO A 466 -2.29 11.04 -24.47
CA PRO A 466 -1.52 12.18 -24.00
C PRO A 466 -0.59 12.73 -25.10
N LEU A 467 -0.39 14.04 -25.10
CA LEU A 467 0.53 14.72 -26.00
C LEU A 467 1.94 14.73 -25.40
N TRP A 468 2.84 13.96 -25.99
CA TRP A 468 4.25 13.96 -25.66
C TRP A 468 4.98 15.05 -26.44
N ALA A 469 5.80 15.82 -25.75
CA ALA A 469 6.78 16.72 -26.35
C ALA A 469 8.17 16.12 -26.20
N LEU A 470 8.96 16.23 -27.25
CA LEU A 470 10.37 15.88 -27.29
C LEU A 470 11.15 17.06 -27.85
N GLU A 471 12.21 17.46 -27.16
CA GLU A 471 13.12 18.48 -27.66
C GLU A 471 13.75 18.05 -28.99
N ASP A 472 13.81 18.99 -29.94
CA ASP A 472 14.56 18.82 -31.18
C ASP A 472 16.04 18.77 -30.85
N TRP A 473 16.49 17.57 -30.52
CA TRP A 473 17.86 17.28 -30.16
C TRP A 473 18.64 17.02 -31.44
N TRP A 474 19.48 17.97 -31.83
CA TRP A 474 20.31 17.83 -33.03
C TRP A 474 21.27 16.65 -32.87
N HIS A 475 21.33 15.87 -33.93
CA HIS A 475 22.18 14.71 -34.18
C HIS A 475 22.95 14.16 -32.95
N PRO A 476 22.47 13.07 -32.30
CA PRO A 476 23.26 12.40 -31.27
C PRO A 476 24.47 11.75 -31.94
N GLY A 477 25.64 12.41 -31.90
CA GLY A 477 26.85 11.81 -32.46
C GLY A 477 28.07 12.72 -32.63
N SER A 478 27.92 14.01 -32.94
CA SER A 478 29.09 14.84 -33.31
C SER A 478 29.56 15.83 -32.24
N GLU A 479 28.75 16.20 -31.22
CA GLU A 479 29.06 17.38 -30.39
C GLU A 479 29.07 17.17 -28.86
N GLY A 480 29.05 15.94 -28.35
CA GLY A 480 29.47 15.68 -26.96
C GLY A 480 28.65 16.36 -25.85
N ALA A 481 27.36 16.66 -26.08
CA ALA A 481 26.50 17.20 -25.03
C ALA A 481 26.25 16.17 -23.91
N PHE A 482 26.49 16.58 -22.67
CA PHE A 482 26.46 15.75 -21.46
C PHE A 482 25.09 15.68 -20.76
N THR A 483 24.03 16.26 -21.34
CA THR A 483 22.66 16.20 -20.80
C THR A 483 21.73 15.51 -21.79
N GLY A 484 20.69 14.83 -21.29
CA GLY A 484 19.67 14.21 -22.14
C GLY A 484 18.66 15.22 -22.69
N PRO A 485 17.97 14.91 -23.80
CA PRO A 485 16.93 15.77 -24.36
C PRO A 485 15.77 15.96 -23.37
N LEU A 486 15.11 17.11 -23.41
CA LEU A 486 13.86 17.30 -22.66
C LEU A 486 12.73 16.49 -23.30
N TRP A 487 11.93 15.83 -22.47
CA TRP A 487 10.81 15.00 -22.89
C TRP A 487 9.68 15.06 -21.86
N GLY A 488 8.45 14.74 -22.23
CA GLY A 488 7.36 14.60 -21.27
C GLY A 488 5.99 14.94 -21.83
N ILE A 489 4.96 14.76 -21.01
CA ILE A 489 3.58 15.06 -21.37
C ILE A 489 3.31 16.56 -21.17
N VAL A 490 2.69 17.19 -22.17
CA VAL A 490 2.40 18.63 -22.17
C VAL A 490 0.93 18.90 -22.52
N ASP A 491 0.43 20.08 -22.16
CA ASP A 491 -0.91 20.52 -22.55
C ASP A 491 -0.99 20.72 -24.08
N ASN A 492 -2.16 20.43 -24.64
CA ASN A 492 -2.43 20.56 -26.07
C ASN A 492 -2.16 21.97 -26.61
N SER A 493 -2.24 23.00 -25.77
CA SER A 493 -1.95 24.39 -26.15
C SER A 493 -0.51 24.62 -26.64
N TYR A 494 0.44 23.74 -26.28
CA TYR A 494 1.85 23.87 -26.65
C TYR A 494 2.23 23.13 -27.95
N LYS A 495 1.27 22.42 -28.59
CA LYS A 495 1.52 21.74 -29.87
C LYS A 495 2.03 22.74 -30.91
N GLY A 496 3.19 22.45 -31.50
CA GLY A 496 3.83 23.30 -32.52
C GLY A 496 4.80 24.35 -31.95
N THR A 497 5.18 24.25 -30.67
CA THR A 497 6.27 25.05 -30.12
C THR A 497 7.56 24.80 -30.91
N PRO A 498 8.23 25.85 -31.45
CA PRO A 498 9.45 25.68 -32.24
C PRO A 498 10.58 25.01 -31.44
N GLY A 499 11.31 24.10 -32.07
CA GLY A 499 12.40 23.35 -31.42
C GLY A 499 11.93 22.14 -30.62
N TYR A 500 10.67 21.71 -30.79
CA TYR A 500 10.11 20.51 -30.18
C TYR A 500 9.27 19.72 -31.19
N ASN A 501 9.43 18.40 -31.14
CA ASN A 501 8.57 17.43 -31.81
C ASN A 501 7.45 16.98 -30.88
N PHE A 502 6.27 16.72 -31.47
CA PHE A 502 5.07 16.34 -30.71
C PHE A 502 4.48 15.05 -31.23
N THR A 503 4.00 14.23 -30.31
CA THR A 503 3.46 12.90 -30.63
C THR A 503 2.33 12.55 -29.67
N ARG A 504 1.23 12.00 -30.18
CA ARG A 504 0.21 11.36 -29.34
C ARG A 504 0.48 9.86 -29.28
N ALA A 505 0.60 9.33 -28.06
CA ALA A 505 0.79 7.90 -27.85
C ALA A 505 0.49 7.52 -26.40
N PRO A 506 0.04 6.27 -26.12
CA PRO A 506 -0.15 5.79 -24.76
C PRO A 506 1.17 5.66 -23.99
N SER A 507 2.27 5.38 -24.69
CA SER A 507 3.63 5.32 -24.16
C SER A 507 4.60 6.00 -25.12
N PHE A 508 5.75 6.43 -24.60
CA PHE A 508 6.76 7.13 -25.37
C PHE A 508 8.14 6.51 -25.12
N TYR A 509 8.78 6.08 -26.21
CA TYR A 509 10.18 5.63 -26.15
C TYR A 509 11.09 6.84 -26.01
N LEU A 510 11.97 6.79 -25.01
CA LEU A 510 12.99 7.81 -24.83
C LEU A 510 14.06 7.69 -25.95
N PRO A 511 14.41 8.80 -26.63
CA PRO A 511 15.34 8.76 -27.76
C PRO A 511 16.74 8.40 -27.36
N TYR A 512 17.51 7.90 -28.32
CA TYR A 512 18.91 7.68 -28.07
C TYR A 512 19.61 8.98 -27.64
N SER A 513 20.30 8.91 -26.51
CA SER A 513 21.25 9.92 -26.05
C SER A 513 22.59 9.22 -25.80
N TYR A 514 23.70 9.95 -25.97
CA TYR A 514 25.06 9.43 -25.81
C TYR A 514 25.35 9.14 -24.33
N TYR A 515 24.83 8.00 -23.88
CA TYR A 515 24.60 7.74 -22.46
C TYR A 515 25.87 7.69 -21.61
N SER A 516 27.02 7.41 -22.23
CA SER A 516 28.33 7.37 -21.57
C SER A 516 28.78 8.74 -21.06
N LEU A 517 28.29 9.82 -21.68
CA LEU A 517 28.60 11.20 -21.32
C LEU A 517 27.62 11.76 -20.28
N THR A 518 26.34 11.34 -20.30
CA THR A 518 25.32 11.85 -19.35
C THR A 518 25.66 11.65 -17.87
N LEU A 519 26.44 10.62 -17.58
CA LEU A 519 27.00 10.38 -16.26
C LEU A 519 28.50 10.23 -16.41
N SER A 520 29.27 11.25 -16.07
CA SER A 520 30.73 11.09 -15.98
C SER A 520 31.08 10.35 -14.68
N SER A 521 32.00 9.39 -14.74
CA SER A 521 32.52 8.71 -13.54
C SER A 521 33.34 9.64 -12.66
N SER A 522 33.98 10.68 -13.22
CA SER A 522 34.83 11.60 -12.47
C SER A 522 34.12 12.83 -11.90
N THR A 523 32.98 13.24 -12.48
CA THR A 523 32.31 14.50 -12.11
C THR A 523 30.82 14.35 -11.76
N GLY A 524 30.24 13.16 -11.92
CA GLY A 524 28.80 12.95 -11.71
C GLY A 524 27.93 13.67 -12.76
N PRO A 525 26.61 13.82 -12.50
CA PRO A 525 25.72 14.65 -13.30
C PRO A 525 26.20 16.11 -13.39
N LEU A 526 26.03 16.73 -14.55
CA LEU A 526 26.47 18.12 -14.78
C LEU A 526 25.39 19.17 -14.55
N ASP A 527 24.16 18.73 -14.33
CA ASP A 527 22.99 19.56 -14.13
C ASP A 527 22.09 18.99 -13.03
N ASN A 528 20.99 19.68 -12.70
CA ASN A 528 20.00 19.19 -11.74
C ASN A 528 18.72 18.64 -12.39
N LEU A 529 18.75 18.29 -13.69
CA LEU A 529 17.62 17.72 -14.42
C LEU A 529 17.64 16.19 -14.38
N ALA A 530 17.25 15.62 -13.24
CA ALA A 530 17.26 14.17 -13.06
C ALA A 530 16.38 13.43 -14.08
N GLY A 531 15.19 13.95 -14.40
CA GLY A 531 14.32 13.34 -15.41
C GLY A 531 14.93 13.30 -16.81
N ALA A 532 15.77 14.29 -17.16
CA ALA A 532 16.46 14.33 -18.45
C ALA A 532 17.71 13.44 -18.45
N SER A 533 18.46 13.37 -17.36
CA SER A 533 19.81 12.76 -17.37
C SER A 533 19.83 11.32 -16.81
N MET A 534 19.00 10.99 -15.82
CA MET A 534 19.07 9.71 -15.12
C MET A 534 18.68 8.49 -15.96
N PRO A 535 17.56 8.48 -16.71
CA PRO A 535 17.16 7.29 -17.46
C PRO A 535 18.23 6.84 -18.46
N TYR A 536 18.81 7.80 -19.22
CA TYR A 536 19.89 7.53 -20.17
C TYR A 536 21.18 7.17 -19.48
N GLY A 537 21.62 7.99 -18.51
CA GLY A 537 22.90 7.81 -17.86
C GLY A 537 23.01 6.46 -17.16
N ILE A 538 21.98 6.04 -16.40
CA ILE A 538 22.01 4.78 -15.66
C ILE A 538 22.00 3.60 -16.63
N MET A 539 21.19 3.65 -17.69
CA MET A 539 21.23 2.65 -18.75
C MET A 539 22.64 2.53 -19.34
N GLY A 540 23.28 3.66 -19.60
CA GLY A 540 24.62 3.68 -20.14
C GLY A 540 25.68 3.09 -19.23
N LYS A 541 25.66 3.45 -17.95
CA LYS A 541 26.58 2.91 -16.94
C LYS A 541 26.36 1.43 -16.70
N LEU A 542 25.11 0.97 -16.78
CA LEU A 542 24.74 -0.44 -16.70
C LEU A 542 25.36 -1.24 -17.86
N LEU A 543 25.23 -0.74 -19.09
CA LEU A 543 25.80 -1.37 -20.29
C LEU A 543 27.34 -1.30 -20.33
N LEU A 544 27.94 -0.28 -19.72
CA LEU A 544 29.39 -0.07 -19.64
C LEU A 544 30.06 -0.77 -18.44
N ASN A 545 29.39 -1.72 -17.78
CA ASN A 545 29.94 -2.49 -16.66
C ASN A 545 30.29 -1.65 -15.41
N SER A 546 29.83 -0.41 -15.32
CA SER A 546 30.23 0.48 -14.20
C SER A 546 29.66 0.02 -12.85
N PHE A 547 28.52 -0.68 -12.87
CA PHE A 547 27.83 -1.15 -11.67
C PHE A 547 28.18 -2.59 -11.25
N PHE A 548 28.96 -3.34 -12.03
CA PHE A 548 29.41 -4.69 -11.63
C PHE A 548 30.88 -4.73 -11.23
N SER A 549 31.65 -3.67 -11.50
CA SER A 549 33.05 -3.62 -11.06
C SER A 549 33.15 -3.71 -9.54
N ARG A 550 34.06 -4.54 -9.05
CA ARG A 550 34.46 -4.58 -7.63
C ARG A 550 35.49 -3.51 -7.26
N PHE A 551 36.14 -2.94 -8.27
CA PHE A 551 37.30 -2.07 -8.12
C PHE A 551 36.97 -0.60 -8.45
N SER A 552 35.71 -0.33 -8.79
CA SER A 552 35.23 1.04 -8.96
C SER A 552 34.71 1.52 -7.61
N ASP A 553 35.37 2.55 -7.06
CA ASP A 553 34.91 3.23 -5.85
C ASP A 553 33.82 4.27 -6.14
N ASP A 554 33.57 4.56 -7.43
CA ASP A 554 32.64 5.61 -7.86
C ASP A 554 31.17 5.21 -7.68
N TYR A 555 30.85 3.91 -7.68
CA TYR A 555 29.48 3.39 -7.64
C TYR A 555 29.34 2.14 -6.77
N ILE A 556 28.13 1.87 -6.30
CA ILE A 556 27.81 0.60 -5.62
C ILE A 556 27.92 -0.57 -6.59
N SER A 557 28.53 -1.67 -6.12
CA SER A 557 28.69 -2.89 -6.90
C SER A 557 27.50 -3.84 -6.73
N TYR A 558 26.86 -4.18 -7.85
CA TYR A 558 25.83 -5.20 -7.96
C TYR A 558 26.38 -6.56 -8.41
N SER A 559 27.69 -6.79 -8.36
CA SER A 559 28.31 -8.07 -8.77
C SER A 559 27.78 -9.30 -8.02
N GLY A 560 27.25 -9.13 -6.80
CA GLY A 560 26.88 -10.22 -5.90
C GLY A 560 28.07 -10.81 -5.12
N ALA A 561 29.28 -10.32 -5.38
CA ALA A 561 30.53 -10.76 -4.77
C ALA A 561 30.56 -10.73 -3.24
N SER A 562 30.08 -9.61 -2.70
CA SER A 562 30.13 -9.28 -1.27
C SER A 562 28.79 -9.58 -0.56
N ASN A 563 27.79 -10.07 -1.30
CA ASN A 563 26.45 -10.33 -0.77
C ASN A 563 25.91 -11.65 -1.33
N VAL A 564 25.95 -12.70 -0.50
CA VAL A 564 25.52 -14.07 -0.86
C VAL A 564 24.06 -14.12 -1.31
N GLY A 565 23.18 -13.31 -0.69
CA GLY A 565 21.77 -13.25 -1.08
C GLY A 565 21.60 -12.69 -2.49
N LEU A 566 22.30 -11.60 -2.79
CA LEU A 566 22.32 -11.00 -4.11
C LEU A 566 22.95 -11.95 -5.15
N GLY A 567 24.09 -12.58 -4.83
CA GLY A 567 24.74 -13.56 -5.70
C GLY A 567 23.86 -14.78 -6.01
N ASN A 568 23.05 -15.24 -5.06
CA ASN A 568 22.09 -16.33 -5.31
C ASN A 568 20.91 -15.87 -6.18
N LYS A 569 20.40 -14.64 -5.99
CA LYS A 569 19.37 -14.05 -6.86
C LYS A 569 19.87 -13.96 -8.30
N TRP A 570 21.10 -13.50 -8.48
CA TRP A 570 21.83 -13.41 -9.74
C TRP A 570 22.07 -14.74 -10.42
N ARG A 571 22.53 -15.77 -9.70
CA ARG A 571 22.64 -17.13 -10.26
C ARG A 571 21.32 -17.71 -10.75
N ASN A 572 20.21 -17.34 -10.11
CA ASN A 572 18.88 -17.75 -10.58
C ASN A 572 18.45 -16.95 -11.80
N LEU A 573 18.70 -15.64 -11.81
CA LEU A 573 18.32 -14.74 -12.89
C LEU A 573 19.33 -14.72 -14.07
N SER A 574 20.36 -15.56 -14.08
CA SER A 574 21.31 -15.66 -15.19
C SER A 574 21.12 -16.91 -16.04
N LYS A 575 20.05 -17.68 -15.83
CA LYS A 575 19.83 -19.00 -16.48
C LYS A 575 19.28 -18.90 -17.89
N THR A 576 18.46 -17.89 -18.16
CA THR A 576 17.83 -17.66 -19.46
C THR A 576 18.04 -16.21 -19.88
N ALA A 577 17.82 -15.94 -21.17
CA ALA A 577 17.97 -14.59 -21.70
C ALA A 577 16.90 -13.62 -21.13
N ASP A 578 15.67 -14.09 -20.91
CA ASP A 578 14.61 -13.31 -20.28
C ASP A 578 14.94 -12.99 -18.82
N ASP A 579 15.46 -13.99 -18.08
CA ASP A 579 15.91 -13.79 -16.72
C ASP A 579 17.06 -12.78 -16.63
N ALA A 580 18.02 -12.84 -17.56
CA ALA A 580 19.15 -11.92 -17.63
C ALA A 580 18.68 -10.49 -17.96
N SER A 581 17.67 -10.37 -18.82
CA SER A 581 17.01 -9.09 -19.10
C SER A 581 16.38 -8.54 -17.82
N LYS A 582 15.63 -9.37 -17.08
CA LYS A 582 15.01 -9.01 -15.80
C LYS A 582 16.06 -8.56 -14.77
N LEU A 583 17.20 -9.25 -14.68
CA LEU A 583 18.32 -8.86 -13.81
C LEU A 583 18.75 -7.42 -14.07
N LEU A 584 18.97 -7.06 -15.34
CA LEU A 584 19.39 -5.71 -15.72
C LEU A 584 18.32 -4.66 -15.40
N ARG A 585 17.03 -4.99 -15.60
CA ARG A 585 15.91 -4.11 -15.24
C ARG A 585 15.87 -3.82 -13.74
N LEU A 586 16.09 -4.84 -12.90
CA LEU A 586 16.10 -4.69 -11.45
C LEU A 586 17.24 -3.79 -10.97
N ILE A 587 18.44 -3.95 -11.54
CA ILE A 587 19.60 -3.08 -11.20
C ILE A 587 19.32 -1.63 -11.58
N TRP A 588 18.83 -1.40 -12.81
CA TRP A 588 18.46 -0.05 -13.25
C TRP A 588 17.44 0.59 -12.31
N THR A 589 16.44 -0.18 -11.87
CA THR A 589 15.36 0.30 -11.00
C THR A 589 15.87 0.66 -9.61
N ASP A 590 16.75 -0.16 -9.02
CA ASP A 590 17.33 0.10 -7.70
C ASP A 590 18.16 1.39 -7.68
N ILE A 591 18.95 1.61 -8.75
CA ILE A 591 19.79 2.81 -8.90
C ILE A 591 18.92 4.05 -9.12
N MET A 592 17.89 3.95 -9.96
CA MET A 592 16.90 5.03 -10.15
C MET A 592 16.23 5.39 -8.82
N ALA A 593 15.72 4.43 -8.07
CA ALA A 593 15.06 4.67 -6.79
C ALA A 593 16.01 5.30 -5.74
N SER A 594 17.29 4.89 -5.76
CA SER A 594 18.33 5.40 -4.87
C SER A 594 18.77 6.82 -5.15
N ASN A 595 18.63 7.31 -6.39
CA ASN A 595 19.18 8.60 -6.79
C ASN A 595 18.12 9.63 -7.18
N THR A 596 16.89 9.18 -7.45
CA THR A 596 15.78 10.05 -7.85
C THR A 596 14.63 10.02 -6.85
N VAL A 597 13.82 11.07 -6.89
CA VAL A 597 12.63 11.29 -6.07
C VAL A 597 11.61 12.04 -6.91
N GLY A 598 10.35 11.63 -6.85
CA GLY A 598 9.23 12.42 -7.37
C GLY A 598 8.91 13.56 -6.40
N THR A 599 8.64 14.77 -6.91
CA THR A 599 8.15 15.98 -6.21
C THR A 599 8.30 15.96 -4.68
N ASN A 600 9.40 16.54 -4.20
CA ASN A 600 9.74 16.65 -2.79
C ASN A 600 9.35 18.04 -2.28
N MET A 601 8.32 18.09 -1.42
CA MET A 601 7.70 19.31 -0.87
C MET A 601 8.45 19.89 0.36
N ARG A 602 9.69 19.50 0.64
CA ARG A 602 10.34 19.83 1.93
C ARG A 602 10.72 21.30 2.18
N GLU A 603 10.43 22.25 1.31
CA GLU A 603 10.63 23.68 1.64
C GLU A 603 9.82 24.66 0.75
N SER A 604 8.49 24.64 0.86
CA SER A 604 7.66 25.82 0.49
C SER A 604 7.50 26.79 1.67
N THR A 605 8.52 26.91 2.51
CA THR A 605 8.51 27.69 3.76
C THR A 605 9.47 28.86 3.72
N SER A 606 9.42 29.70 2.68
CA SER A 606 9.65 31.15 2.82
C SER A 606 9.34 31.91 1.52
N LEU A 607 8.45 32.90 1.64
CA LEU A 607 8.20 34.06 0.76
C LEU A 607 7.79 33.86 -0.73
N GLU A 608 7.93 32.69 -1.35
CA GLU A 608 7.51 32.44 -2.75
C GLU A 608 6.09 31.87 -2.93
N LYS A 609 5.22 32.07 -1.94
CA LYS A 609 3.77 31.74 -2.00
C LYS A 609 2.98 32.43 -3.14
N ARG A 610 3.64 33.15 -4.05
CA ARG A 610 2.99 33.95 -5.11
C ARG A 610 3.39 33.62 -6.55
N ALA A 611 4.40 32.78 -6.80
CA ALA A 611 4.85 32.50 -8.17
C ALA A 611 4.40 31.12 -8.70
N THR A 612 4.26 30.10 -7.85
CA THR A 612 4.02 28.71 -8.32
C THR A 612 2.60 28.18 -8.10
N GLY A 613 1.73 28.88 -7.37
CA GLY A 613 0.30 28.52 -7.26
C GLY A 613 0.00 27.16 -6.61
N VAL A 614 0.98 26.39 -6.14
CA VAL A 614 0.72 25.07 -5.53
C VAL A 614 0.44 25.22 -4.04
N GLY A 615 -0.78 25.64 -3.73
CA GLY A 615 -1.40 25.38 -2.44
C GLY A 615 -1.73 23.88 -2.27
N PRO A 616 -2.32 23.46 -1.15
CA PRO A 616 -2.87 22.12 -1.03
C PRO A 616 -3.81 21.83 -2.22
N PHE A 617 -3.44 20.88 -3.08
CA PHE A 617 -4.30 20.47 -4.18
C PHE A 617 -5.43 19.60 -3.61
N THR A 618 -6.61 19.73 -4.20
CA THR A 618 -7.79 18.96 -3.79
C THR A 618 -7.99 17.81 -4.75
N ARG A 619 -8.34 16.64 -4.22
CA ARG A 619 -8.67 15.47 -5.01
C ARG A 619 -9.86 14.77 -4.40
N THR A 620 -10.70 14.20 -5.26
CA THR A 620 -11.78 13.33 -4.85
C THR A 620 -11.21 12.05 -4.24
N VAL A 621 -11.60 11.78 -3.00
CA VAL A 621 -11.24 10.55 -2.29
C VAL A 621 -12.50 9.91 -1.73
N ARG A 622 -12.47 8.60 -1.55
CA ARG A 622 -13.52 7.87 -0.85
C ARG A 622 -13.09 7.68 0.59
N ALA A 623 -13.58 8.56 1.45
CA ALA A 623 -13.19 8.58 2.85
C ALA A 623 -13.80 7.38 3.59
N TYR A 624 -13.05 6.83 4.52
CA TYR A 624 -13.58 5.84 5.44
C TYR A 624 -14.35 6.54 6.57
N GLU A 625 -15.53 6.01 6.88
CA GLU A 625 -16.36 6.50 7.97
C GLU A 625 -16.71 5.36 8.93
N ARG A 626 -16.82 5.73 10.20
CA ARG A 626 -17.27 4.84 11.26
C ARG A 626 -18.78 4.69 11.19
N LYS A 627 -19.27 3.49 10.89
CA LYS A 627 -20.70 3.18 10.86
C LYS A 627 -21.02 2.08 11.86
N VAL A 628 -21.92 2.38 12.80
CA VAL A 628 -22.48 1.38 13.71
C VAL A 628 -23.45 0.52 12.92
N THR A 629 -23.20 -0.78 12.91
CA THR A 629 -24.11 -1.76 12.30
C THR A 629 -24.73 -2.63 13.38
N TYR A 630 -25.93 -3.13 13.13
CA TYR A 630 -26.62 -4.00 14.06
C TYR A 630 -26.97 -5.33 13.40
N ASP A 631 -26.57 -6.44 14.02
CA ASP A 631 -26.99 -7.78 13.60
C ASP A 631 -28.33 -8.14 14.24
N LEU A 632 -29.37 -8.18 13.40
CA LEU A 632 -30.76 -8.42 13.81
C LEU A 632 -30.97 -9.76 14.54
N ARG A 633 -30.07 -10.75 14.38
CA ARG A 633 -30.17 -12.03 15.10
C ARG A 633 -30.14 -11.87 16.61
N PHE A 634 -29.42 -10.86 17.10
CA PHE A 634 -29.32 -10.55 18.53
C PHE A 634 -30.53 -9.77 19.08
N ALA A 635 -31.38 -9.19 18.21
CA ALA A 635 -32.60 -8.51 18.63
C ALA A 635 -33.79 -9.45 18.87
N ILE A 636 -33.70 -10.73 18.46
CA ILE A 636 -34.82 -11.67 18.51
C ILE A 636 -35.46 -11.76 19.92
N PRO A 637 -34.70 -11.95 21.03
CA PRO A 637 -35.29 -12.03 22.37
C PRO A 637 -35.97 -10.72 22.80
N ALA A 638 -35.37 -9.57 22.47
CA ALA A 638 -35.93 -8.26 22.79
C ALA A 638 -37.22 -7.97 22.03
N ILE A 639 -37.32 -8.41 20.77
CA ILE A 639 -38.54 -8.27 19.97
C ILE A 639 -39.68 -9.07 20.59
N PHE A 640 -39.44 -10.32 21.02
CA PHE A 640 -40.45 -11.11 21.72
C PHE A 640 -40.86 -10.47 23.05
N PHE A 641 -39.89 -9.95 23.81
CA PHE A 641 -40.17 -9.27 25.07
C PHE A 641 -41.04 -8.02 24.86
N LEU A 642 -40.67 -7.16 23.89
CA LEU A 642 -41.41 -5.95 23.53
C LEU A 642 -42.81 -6.28 23.01
N PHE A 643 -42.96 -7.32 22.19
CA PHE A 643 -44.26 -7.78 21.70
C PHE A 643 -45.18 -8.23 22.85
N SER A 644 -44.65 -9.03 23.79
CA SER A 644 -45.40 -9.47 24.97
C SER A 644 -45.84 -8.30 25.86
N TRP A 645 -44.98 -7.29 25.99
CA TRP A 645 -45.29 -6.07 26.73
C TRP A 645 -46.38 -5.23 26.04
N LEU A 646 -46.30 -5.05 24.71
CA LEU A 646 -47.32 -4.33 23.94
C LEU A 646 -48.70 -4.98 24.04
N LEU A 647 -48.76 -6.32 23.99
CA LEU A 647 -50.01 -7.05 24.20
C LEU A 647 -50.60 -6.82 25.58
N LEU A 648 -49.77 -6.84 26.64
CA LEU A 648 -50.23 -6.53 27.99
C LEU A 648 -50.64 -5.08 28.18
N LEU A 649 -49.94 -4.14 27.54
CA LEU A 649 -50.30 -2.73 27.58
C LEU A 649 -51.66 -2.50 26.92
N LEU A 650 -51.88 -3.09 25.73
CA LEU A 650 -53.17 -3.05 25.05
C LEU A 650 -54.28 -3.69 25.87
N ALA A 651 -54.05 -4.89 26.42
CA ALA A 651 -55.02 -5.58 27.26
C ALA A 651 -55.36 -4.75 28.51
N SER A 652 -54.34 -4.22 29.19
CA SER A 652 -54.51 -3.33 30.34
C SER A 652 -55.31 -2.08 29.97
N LEU A 653 -55.02 -1.44 28.84
CA LEU A 653 -55.71 -0.22 28.41
C LEU A 653 -57.18 -0.46 28.08
N VAL A 654 -57.48 -1.56 27.37
CA VAL A 654 -58.87 -1.95 27.07
C VAL A 654 -59.64 -2.22 28.36
N MET A 655 -59.02 -2.94 29.31
CA MET A 655 -59.63 -3.27 30.60
C MET A 655 -59.82 -2.06 31.51
N THR A 656 -58.90 -1.09 31.50
CA THR A 656 -59.06 0.14 32.29
C THR A 656 -60.17 1.02 31.74
N ILE A 657 -60.36 1.05 30.41
CA ILE A 657 -61.45 1.79 29.76
C ILE A 657 -62.81 1.13 30.04
N SER A 658 -62.88 -0.21 30.10
CA SER A 658 -64.14 -0.92 30.35
C SER A 658 -64.62 -0.85 31.80
N ASP A 659 -63.71 -0.83 32.79
CA ASP A 659 -64.07 -0.90 34.22
C ASP A 659 -64.33 0.46 34.89
N GLY A 660 -63.92 1.58 34.28
CA GLY A 660 -64.12 2.96 34.78
C GLY A 660 -63.35 3.35 36.06
N HIS A 661 -63.11 2.42 36.99
CA HIS A 661 -62.42 2.65 38.27
C HIS A 661 -61.41 1.53 38.67
N PRO A 662 -60.45 1.17 37.79
CA PRO A 662 -59.52 0.05 38.00
C PRO A 662 -58.61 0.23 39.23
N PHE A 663 -58.15 1.46 39.50
CA PHE A 663 -57.26 1.76 40.62
C PHE A 663 -57.96 1.68 41.98
N THR A 664 -59.26 2.00 42.03
CA THR A 664 -60.05 1.89 43.25
C THR A 664 -60.25 0.43 43.64
N ARG A 665 -60.53 -0.43 42.65
CA ARG A 665 -60.67 -1.88 42.85
C ARG A 665 -59.34 -2.52 43.24
N LEU A 666 -58.24 -2.13 42.60
CA LEU A 666 -56.90 -2.57 42.96
C LEU A 666 -56.51 -2.17 44.39
N LYS A 667 -56.78 -0.92 44.78
CA LYS A 667 -56.52 -0.44 46.14
C LYS A 667 -57.35 -1.20 47.18
N LYS A 668 -58.62 -1.47 46.87
CA LYS A 668 -59.48 -2.29 47.72
C LYS A 668 -58.92 -3.71 47.89
N LEU A 669 -58.58 -4.38 46.78
CA LEU A 669 -57.96 -5.71 46.79
C LEU A 669 -56.64 -5.76 47.55
N LEU A 670 -55.79 -4.74 47.44
CA LEU A 670 -54.54 -4.63 48.19
C LEU A 670 -54.78 -4.49 49.70
N ASN A 671 -55.82 -3.76 50.10
CA ASN A 671 -56.22 -3.62 51.51
C ASN A 671 -56.84 -4.90 52.04
N ASP A 672 -57.74 -5.53 51.28
CA ASP A 672 -58.43 -6.78 51.62
C ASP A 672 -57.47 -7.97 51.77
N THR A 673 -56.34 -7.93 51.06
CA THR A 673 -55.28 -8.95 51.12
C THR A 673 -54.15 -8.64 52.10
N SER A 674 -54.20 -7.51 52.80
CA SER A 674 -53.18 -7.16 53.77
C SER A 674 -53.29 -8.06 55.01
N VAL A 675 -52.24 -8.84 55.28
CA VAL A 675 -52.21 -9.78 56.41
C VAL A 675 -52.45 -9.07 57.74
N GLY A 676 -51.89 -7.86 57.93
CA GLY A 676 -52.08 -7.07 59.15
C GLY A 676 -53.53 -6.60 59.32
N ARG A 677 -54.20 -6.21 58.22
CA ARG A 677 -55.61 -5.80 58.25
C ARG A 677 -56.53 -6.98 58.54
N ILE A 678 -56.29 -8.11 57.88
CA ILE A 678 -57.06 -9.34 58.11
C ILE A 678 -56.91 -9.81 59.55
N ALA A 679 -55.68 -9.87 60.07
CA ALA A 679 -55.42 -10.36 61.41
C ALA A 679 -56.05 -9.45 62.49
N ALA A 680 -55.89 -8.12 62.37
CA ALA A 680 -56.55 -7.16 63.26
C ALA A 680 -58.09 -7.26 63.21
N SER A 681 -58.66 -7.39 62.01
CA SER A 681 -60.12 -7.54 61.80
C SER A 681 -60.68 -8.87 62.33
N SER A 682 -59.83 -9.89 62.46
CA SER A 682 -60.21 -11.21 62.96
C SER A 682 -60.21 -11.27 64.49
N GLU A 683 -59.26 -10.59 65.14
CA GLU A 683 -59.09 -10.60 66.60
C GLU A 683 -59.89 -9.48 67.29
N TYR A 684 -60.09 -8.35 66.60
CA TYR A 684 -60.83 -7.19 67.10
C TYR A 684 -62.03 -6.88 66.18
N PRO A 685 -63.26 -7.36 66.49
CA PRO A 685 -64.43 -7.21 65.63
C PRO A 685 -64.80 -5.77 65.28
N GLU A 686 -64.52 -4.81 66.17
CA GLU A 686 -64.77 -3.37 65.97
C GLU A 686 -63.93 -2.78 64.83
N SER A 687 -62.75 -3.35 64.58
CA SER A 687 -61.83 -2.89 63.53
C SER A 687 -62.22 -3.36 62.12
N ARG A 688 -63.20 -4.27 61.97
CA ARG A 688 -63.71 -4.73 60.66
C ARG A 688 -64.26 -3.59 59.82
N SER A 689 -64.91 -2.62 60.46
CA SER A 689 -65.45 -1.43 59.78
C SER A 689 -64.36 -0.57 59.12
N MET A 690 -63.11 -0.71 59.56
CA MET A 690 -61.95 0.05 59.08
C MET A 690 -61.12 -0.70 58.05
N GLN A 691 -61.55 -1.89 57.60
CA GLN A 691 -60.79 -2.72 56.65
C GLN A 691 -60.62 -2.04 55.28
N ASP A 692 -61.68 -1.38 54.81
CA ASP A 692 -61.71 -0.60 53.56
C ASP A 692 -61.19 0.86 53.73
N ALA A 693 -60.87 1.27 54.96
CA ALA A 693 -60.44 2.65 55.26
C ALA A 693 -59.06 2.96 54.65
N SER A 694 -58.79 4.24 54.44
CA SER A 694 -57.49 4.69 53.94
C SER A 694 -56.37 4.21 54.88
N THR A 695 -55.18 3.95 54.33
CA THR A 695 -54.00 3.54 55.11
C THR A 695 -53.71 4.44 56.30
N LYS A 696 -53.83 5.75 56.12
CA LYS A 696 -53.62 6.72 57.20
C LYS A 696 -54.65 6.55 58.33
N ASP A 697 -55.92 6.36 57.97
CA ASP A 697 -57.00 6.25 58.94
C ASP A 697 -56.97 4.90 59.65
N TRP A 698 -56.65 3.82 58.93
CA TRP A 698 -56.49 2.49 59.51
C TRP A 698 -55.30 2.41 60.47
N LEU A 699 -54.15 3.01 60.13
CA LEU A 699 -52.99 3.05 61.03
C LEU A 699 -53.31 3.79 62.33
N ALA A 700 -54.04 4.91 62.24
CA ALA A 700 -54.43 5.70 63.40
C ALA A 700 -55.42 4.97 64.32
N SER A 701 -56.33 4.18 63.74
CA SER A 701 -57.44 3.55 64.49
C SER A 701 -57.16 2.10 64.91
N ALA A 702 -56.56 1.28 64.05
CA ALA A 702 -56.39 -0.15 64.28
C ALA A 702 -54.93 -0.66 64.11
N GLY A 703 -54.04 0.14 63.52
CA GLY A 703 -52.65 -0.28 63.23
C GLY A 703 -51.76 -0.53 64.46
N HIS A 704 -52.15 -0.04 65.63
CA HIS A 704 -51.43 -0.23 66.89
C HIS A 704 -51.91 -1.45 67.70
N LEU A 705 -52.96 -2.14 67.23
CA LEU A 705 -53.56 -3.27 67.94
C LEU A 705 -52.61 -4.48 67.94
N PRO A 706 -52.29 -5.06 69.11
CA PRO A 706 -51.43 -6.23 69.18
C PRO A 706 -52.19 -7.48 68.73
N VAL A 707 -51.70 -8.16 67.70
CA VAL A 707 -52.31 -9.40 67.18
C VAL A 707 -51.51 -10.62 67.65
N ARG A 708 -52.18 -11.65 68.18
CA ARG A 708 -51.53 -12.89 68.64
C ARG A 708 -51.35 -13.90 67.51
N LEU A 709 -50.12 -14.38 67.32
CA LEU A 709 -49.85 -15.56 66.50
C LEU A 709 -50.35 -16.81 67.24
N SER A 710 -51.24 -17.58 66.62
CA SER A 710 -51.92 -18.71 67.26
C SER A 710 -50.94 -19.75 67.81
N GLY A 711 -51.06 -20.12 69.10
CA GLY A 711 -50.34 -21.26 69.68
C GLY A 711 -49.89 -21.20 71.15
N LEU A 712 -50.07 -20.09 71.88
CA LEU A 712 -49.70 -20.01 73.31
C LEU A 712 -50.93 -19.83 74.20
N SER A 713 -51.61 -20.94 74.48
CA SER A 713 -52.64 -20.99 75.53
C SER A 713 -51.99 -21.03 76.91
N LYS A 714 -52.33 -20.07 77.77
CA LYS A 714 -52.17 -20.17 79.23
C LYS A 714 -53.56 -20.46 79.81
N VAL A 715 -53.71 -21.62 80.45
CA VAL A 715 -54.91 -22.03 81.20
C VAL A 715 -54.94 -21.28 82.54
N PRO A 716 -56.06 -20.64 82.95
CA PRO A 716 -56.26 -20.19 84.31
C PRO A 716 -57.14 -21.16 85.12
N GLY A 717 -56.57 -21.58 86.26
CA GLY A 717 -57.18 -21.80 87.58
C GLY A 717 -58.55 -22.46 87.74
N THR A 718 -58.56 -23.59 88.45
CA THR A 718 -59.67 -24.00 89.33
C THR A 718 -59.13 -24.33 90.70
N ASP A 719 -59.73 -23.70 91.71
CA ASP A 719 -59.56 -23.98 93.12
C ASP A 719 -60.14 -25.34 93.52
N GLU A 720 -59.60 -25.81 94.65
CA GLU A 720 -60.14 -26.75 95.64
C GLU A 720 -60.00 -28.28 95.50
N LEU A 721 -59.23 -28.76 96.49
CA LEU A 721 -59.45 -29.90 97.39
C LEU A 721 -58.76 -31.24 97.11
N GLU A 722 -58.05 -31.63 98.19
CA GLU A 722 -57.73 -32.97 98.66
C GLU A 722 -56.60 -33.78 97.99
N GLU A 723 -55.48 -33.74 98.72
CA GLU A 723 -54.82 -34.89 99.34
C GLU A 723 -54.13 -35.96 98.48
N SER A 724 -52.89 -36.22 98.93
CA SER A 724 -52.21 -37.52 98.89
C SER A 724 -51.50 -37.92 97.59
N GLY A 725 -50.17 -37.83 97.64
CA GLY A 725 -49.37 -39.02 97.40
C GLY A 725 -48.52 -39.07 96.13
N LYS A 726 -47.20 -39.12 96.37
CA LYS A 726 -46.19 -39.93 95.66
C LYS A 726 -45.85 -39.62 94.18
N ALA A 727 -44.61 -39.16 94.00
CA ALA A 727 -43.70 -39.56 92.92
C ALA A 727 -43.61 -41.11 92.82
N PRO A 728 -43.19 -41.78 91.71
CA PRO A 728 -42.05 -41.37 90.88
C PRO A 728 -42.02 -41.82 89.39
N SER A 729 -40.94 -41.43 88.69
CA SER A 729 -40.11 -42.17 87.71
C SER A 729 -40.76 -43.24 86.81
N SER A 730 -40.50 -43.31 85.50
CA SER A 730 -39.25 -43.80 84.90
C SER A 730 -39.63 -44.39 83.52
N ARG A 731 -38.80 -44.22 82.48
CA ARG A 731 -37.93 -45.26 81.88
C ARG A 731 -38.37 -45.69 80.47
N LEU A 732 -37.42 -45.49 79.55
CA LEU A 732 -36.89 -46.44 78.58
C LEU A 732 -37.80 -46.94 77.45
N LEU A 733 -37.32 -46.81 76.21
CA LEU A 733 -36.67 -47.92 75.49
C LEU A 733 -36.17 -47.45 74.10
N GLN A 734 -34.85 -47.56 73.91
CA GLN A 734 -34.16 -47.91 72.65
C GLN A 734 -34.67 -49.28 72.12
N PRO A 735 -34.31 -49.80 70.91
CA PRO A 735 -33.07 -49.57 70.15
C PRO A 735 -33.13 -49.62 68.58
N ALA A 736 -31.96 -49.33 67.99
CA ALA A 736 -31.28 -49.90 66.79
C ALA A 736 -31.97 -49.83 65.40
N LEU A 737 -31.39 -49.29 64.31
CA LEU A 737 -30.05 -49.27 63.66
C LEU A 737 -29.77 -50.48 62.72
N SER A 738 -29.70 -50.18 61.41
CA SER A 738 -28.91 -50.85 60.34
C SER A 738 -29.15 -50.06 59.05
N ASP A 739 -28.26 -49.89 58.07
CA ASP A 739 -26.82 -49.98 57.91
C ASP A 739 -26.56 -49.23 56.58
N ASN A 740 -25.41 -48.54 56.48
CA ASN A 740 -24.86 -48.00 55.23
C ASN A 740 -24.14 -49.14 54.47
N PRO A 741 -23.69 -49.05 53.18
CA PRO A 741 -22.71 -48.02 52.77
C PRO A 741 -22.68 -47.63 51.25
N ASP A 742 -21.73 -46.75 50.93
CA ASP A 742 -21.02 -46.56 49.65
C ASP A 742 -21.78 -45.93 48.46
N ASN A 743 -21.19 -45.08 47.58
CA ASN A 743 -19.87 -44.49 47.42
C ASN A 743 -20.00 -43.38 46.34
N GLY A 744 -19.08 -42.41 46.31
CA GLY A 744 -18.76 -41.68 45.06
C GLY A 744 -18.86 -40.15 45.10
N THR A 745 -17.72 -39.53 45.37
CA THR A 745 -17.29 -38.13 45.10
C THR A 745 -17.45 -37.70 43.62
N PRO A 746 -17.27 -36.41 43.24
CA PRO A 746 -16.67 -35.27 43.98
C PRO A 746 -17.63 -34.25 44.56
#